data_AF-A0A5J5UVR7-F1
#
_entry.id   AF-A0A5J5UVR7-F1
#
_cell.length_a   1.000
_cell.length_b   1.000
_cell.length_c   1.000
_cell.angle_alpha   90.00
_cell.angle_beta   90.00
_cell.angle_gamma   90.00
#
_symmetry.space_group_name_H-M   'P 1'
#
loop_
_entity.id
_entity.type
_entity.pdbx_description
1 polymer ?
#
loop_
_entity_poly.entity_id
_entity_poly.type
_entity_poly.pdbx_seq_one_letter_code
_entity_poly.pdbx_strand_id
1 'polypeptide(L)'
;MENFSAFSPPPSFIYCNYIFLPWCINLYRVYHSRKKEEMKTLYTWPKLATLCCIYCFFFIAFAFAAPSPDVADCSLNFTPYPYLPSGNCIGENGKVILWGSISSHLCCRNALNALFQVLAVRANQIPDSIIFIGQDSWNQCNSPFPSQPLVSLHSCGFDNFYSGSSKCSNLSLSQIQGSPPYLEAVKLCSDLSSSFDNTCKNCTDAIAKVAESLLALVQRQKDHTERTLCSLAAVLSVAAANVTDSSFGPNLFSCMSSLDDFDPGYIKLKRNLAKALVAVFVAAMVLILILVLVKFVTLKKSKIQKRLPKPLLPKDINNWSCLYIFSKAEIEKAISINNRKKSLGRGSAGEVFEGRLPSGQVVAIKQIKKGNSLDSFTREVAGLSRIRHPNLVSLLGCCIEGDEQYLVLEYCHSGNLADHILRKDTVLTWEKRVKILRDCALGLRYLHNYIDGCIVHRDIKLTNILLTEDLEPKLSDFGLAKMLGMEESKVFTDVRGTIGYMDPEYMSNAKLTCASDIYSFGIVALQLLSGQKVFELDLDASEQLTRKAKDVSMGNRPSTDFEDPRLHGNLNRKDFEAILQIAVLCVAKSSRGRPPIDVVFDELEKAWKNTVADMKMRKEIGPSATPQSRSMEVTSL
;
A
#
# COMPACT_ATOMS: atom_id res chain seq x y z
N MET A 1 12.68 -1.88 53.33
CA MET A 1 12.91 -0.42 53.26
C MET A 1 13.85 -0.17 52.11
N GLU A 2 13.57 0.54 51.02
CA GLU A 2 12.37 1.18 50.48
C GLU A 2 12.67 1.51 49.01
N ASN A 3 11.82 0.99 48.12
CA ASN A 3 11.25 1.61 46.92
C ASN A 3 11.86 2.92 46.37
N PHE A 4 12.41 2.86 45.14
CA PHE A 4 12.30 3.96 44.17
C PHE A 4 11.46 3.50 42.98
N SER A 5 10.32 4.18 42.81
CA SER A 5 9.30 3.97 41.79
C SER A 5 9.67 4.62 40.46
N ALA A 6 9.13 4.02 39.39
CA ALA A 6 9.29 4.39 38.01
C ALA A 6 8.78 5.81 37.68
N PHE A 7 9.51 6.52 36.82
CA PHE A 7 8.99 7.63 36.02
C PHE A 7 8.97 7.23 34.54
N SER A 8 7.77 7.22 33.96
CA SER A 8 7.50 6.96 32.55
C SER A 8 7.70 8.23 31.71
N PRO A 9 8.26 8.16 30.48
CA PRO A 9 8.32 9.31 29.57
C PRO A 9 6.97 9.52 28.85
N PRO A 10 6.70 10.73 28.31
CA PRO A 10 5.43 11.03 27.64
C PRO A 10 5.26 10.29 26.30
N PRO A 11 4.02 10.12 25.80
CA PRO A 11 3.68 9.15 24.74
C PRO A 11 4.20 9.48 23.33
N SER A 12 4.78 10.67 23.12
CA SER A 12 5.28 11.13 21.82
C SER A 12 6.75 10.77 21.54
N PHE A 13 7.51 10.30 22.54
CA PHE A 13 8.93 9.93 22.37
C PHE A 13 9.18 8.43 22.10
N ILE A 14 8.17 7.58 22.31
CA ILE A 14 8.29 6.12 22.13
C ILE A 14 8.16 5.71 20.64
N TYR A 15 7.52 6.53 19.80
CA TYR A 15 7.27 6.20 18.40
C TYR A 15 8.49 6.32 17.47
N CYS A 16 9.51 7.09 17.83
CA CYS A 16 10.66 7.31 16.94
C CYS A 16 11.79 6.29 17.12
N ASN A 17 12.02 5.78 18.34
CA ASN A 17 13.18 4.94 18.64
C ASN A 17 12.96 3.43 18.40
N TYR A 18 11.73 2.91 18.48
CA TYR A 18 11.49 1.46 18.37
C TYR A 18 11.17 0.95 16.95
N ILE A 19 10.78 1.83 16.01
CA ILE A 19 10.36 1.41 14.66
C ILE A 19 11.38 1.82 13.59
N PHE A 20 11.90 3.05 13.63
CA PHE A 20 12.75 3.57 12.54
C PHE A 20 14.23 3.22 12.67
N LEU A 21 14.77 3.19 13.89
CA LEU A 21 16.20 2.91 14.12
C LEU A 21 16.59 1.45 13.78
N PRO A 22 15.79 0.41 14.14
CA PRO A 22 16.07 -0.96 13.74
C PRO A 22 15.90 -1.18 12.22
N TRP A 23 15.00 -0.43 11.58
CA TRP A 23 14.79 -0.47 10.13
C TRP A 23 15.96 0.15 9.35
N CYS A 24 16.46 1.31 9.80
CA CYS A 24 17.65 1.94 9.21
C CYS A 24 18.93 1.12 9.43
N ILE A 25 19.09 0.49 10.60
CA ILE A 25 20.24 -0.39 10.88
C ILE A 25 20.15 -1.70 10.08
N ASN A 26 18.95 -2.26 9.88
CA ASN A 26 18.74 -3.42 9.00
C ASN A 26 18.92 -3.08 7.52
N LEU A 27 18.47 -1.91 7.05
CA LEU A 27 18.76 -1.46 5.70
C LEU A 27 20.27 -1.24 5.48
N TYR A 28 20.97 -0.69 6.48
CA TYR A 28 22.42 -0.51 6.43
C TYR A 28 23.16 -1.86 6.44
N ARG A 29 22.74 -2.84 7.25
CA ARG A 29 23.30 -4.21 7.25
C ARG A 29 22.97 -4.99 5.97
N VAL A 30 21.77 -4.85 5.42
CA VAL A 30 21.38 -5.48 4.15
C VAL A 30 22.13 -4.85 2.97
N TYR A 31 22.38 -3.54 3.02
CA TYR A 31 23.20 -2.82 2.05
C TYR A 31 24.69 -3.24 2.11
N HIS A 32 25.24 -3.47 3.31
CA HIS A 32 26.65 -3.83 3.49
C HIS A 32 26.93 -5.34 3.34
N SER A 33 25.91 -6.20 3.42
CA SER A 33 26.03 -7.66 3.24
C SER A 33 25.94 -8.07 1.75
N ARG A 34 25.42 -7.22 0.87
CA ARG A 34 25.39 -7.46 -0.58
C ARG A 34 26.40 -6.57 -1.33
N LYS A 35 27.71 -6.78 -1.12
CA LYS A 35 28.77 -6.40 -2.09
C LYS A 35 30.16 -6.98 -1.77
N LYS A 36 30.32 -8.25 -2.06
CA LYS A 36 31.53 -8.91 -2.60
C LYS A 36 30.90 -9.85 -3.64
N GLU A 37 30.72 -9.46 -4.90
CA GLU A 37 31.70 -9.06 -5.91
C GLU A 37 31.04 -8.12 -6.94
N GLU A 38 31.88 -7.53 -7.78
CA GLU A 38 31.53 -6.78 -9.00
C GLU A 38 30.97 -5.36 -8.83
N MET A 39 31.88 -4.43 -8.54
CA MET A 39 31.79 -3.05 -9.01
C MET A 39 32.70 -2.87 -10.21
N LYS A 40 32.13 -2.53 -11.37
CA LYS A 40 32.75 -1.68 -12.39
C LYS A 40 31.66 -1.21 -13.39
N THR A 41 31.04 -0.06 -13.12
CA THR A 41 30.88 1.08 -14.05
C THR A 41 29.79 2.09 -13.64
N LEU A 42 30.23 3.35 -13.55
CA LEU A 42 29.52 4.64 -13.72
C LEU A 42 28.46 5.13 -12.71
N TYR A 43 28.96 5.89 -11.72
CA TYR A 43 28.68 7.32 -11.48
C TYR A 43 27.30 7.89 -11.85
N THR A 44 26.42 8.06 -10.86
CA THR A 44 25.60 9.28 -10.60
C THR A 44 24.78 9.12 -9.29
N TRP A 45 25.42 8.80 -8.17
CA TRP A 45 24.74 8.65 -6.88
C TRP A 45 25.26 9.51 -5.69
N PRO A 46 26.23 10.44 -5.82
CA PRO A 46 26.63 11.25 -4.66
C PRO A 46 25.82 12.55 -4.49
N LYS A 47 24.72 12.76 -5.22
CA LYS A 47 23.86 13.97 -5.05
C LYS A 47 22.56 13.72 -4.28
N LEU A 48 22.09 12.47 -4.16
CA LEU A 48 20.86 12.15 -3.43
C LEU A 48 21.11 11.89 -1.94
N ALA A 49 22.26 11.31 -1.60
CA ALA A 49 22.65 11.04 -0.21
C ALA A 49 23.00 12.33 0.57
N THR A 50 23.61 13.32 -0.09
CA THR A 50 23.91 14.64 0.49
C THR A 50 22.63 15.42 0.81
N LEU A 51 21.57 15.26 0.01
CA LEU A 51 20.27 15.88 0.26
C LEU A 51 19.54 15.28 1.47
N CYS A 52 19.74 13.99 1.76
CA CYS A 52 19.22 13.37 2.99
C CYS A 52 20.03 13.74 4.25
N CYS A 53 21.35 13.87 4.14
CA CYS A 53 22.19 14.24 5.30
C CYS A 53 22.00 15.71 5.73
N ILE A 54 21.70 16.62 4.79
CA ILE A 54 21.40 18.03 5.11
C ILE A 54 20.06 18.17 5.87
N TYR A 55 19.12 17.25 5.66
CA TYR A 55 17.84 17.26 6.39
C TYR A 55 17.93 16.73 7.83
N CYS A 56 18.90 15.87 8.14
CA CYS A 56 19.11 15.35 9.49
C CYS A 56 19.98 16.27 10.37
N PHE A 57 20.74 17.20 9.78
CA PHE A 57 21.61 18.11 10.54
C PHE A 57 20.89 19.35 11.11
N PHE A 58 19.63 19.61 10.74
CA PHE A 58 18.89 20.79 11.21
C PHE A 58 18.08 20.58 12.50
N PHE A 59 18.17 19.41 13.15
CA PHE A 59 17.37 19.12 14.36
C PHE A 59 18.18 18.68 15.59
N ILE A 60 19.51 18.79 15.58
CA ILE A 60 20.32 18.54 16.77
C ILE A 60 21.35 19.66 16.93
N ALA A 61 20.87 20.80 17.40
CA ALA A 61 21.69 21.78 18.09
C ALA A 61 20.80 22.41 19.18
N PHE A 62 21.39 22.58 20.37
CA PHE A 62 20.80 23.06 21.62
C PHE A 62 20.17 22.00 22.54
N ALA A 63 21.03 21.35 23.31
CA ALA A 63 20.76 21.08 24.72
C ALA A 63 22.07 20.80 25.47
N PHE A 64 22.84 21.85 25.75
CA PHE A 64 23.74 21.86 26.90
C PHE A 64 23.72 23.28 27.47
N ALA A 65 23.02 23.46 28.59
CA ALA A 65 23.20 24.59 29.48
C ALA A 65 23.65 24.02 30.83
N ALA A 66 24.91 24.28 31.17
CA ALA A 66 25.49 24.06 32.49
C ALA A 66 24.96 25.12 33.48
N PRO A 67 25.05 24.89 34.80
CA PRO A 67 24.42 25.77 35.79
C PRO A 67 25.24 27.02 36.13
N SER A 68 24.52 28.13 36.33
CA SER A 68 24.87 29.38 37.06
C SER A 68 25.97 30.28 36.48
N PRO A 69 25.81 31.62 36.61
CA PRO A 69 26.13 32.28 37.87
C PRO A 69 24.97 33.12 38.42
N ASP A 70 25.00 33.31 39.74
CA ASP A 70 24.03 34.08 40.53
C ASP A 70 23.69 35.44 39.92
N VAL A 71 22.39 35.69 39.77
CA VAL A 71 21.84 37.02 39.48
C VAL A 71 21.04 37.48 40.68
N ALA A 72 21.50 38.59 41.24
CA ALA A 72 20.99 39.32 42.39
C ALA A 72 19.47 39.19 42.64
N ASP A 73 19.13 38.58 43.77
CA ASP A 73 17.95 38.77 44.63
C ASP A 73 16.61 39.14 43.95
N CYS A 74 16.23 38.46 42.85
CA CYS A 74 14.88 38.57 42.32
C CYS A 74 13.91 37.73 43.17
N SER A 75 12.88 38.38 43.71
CA SER A 75 11.85 37.71 44.53
C SER A 75 10.91 36.75 43.76
N LEU A 76 11.08 36.62 42.43
CA LEU A 76 10.31 35.72 41.56
C LEU A 76 11.18 34.52 41.14
N ASN A 77 10.73 33.31 41.48
CA ASN A 77 11.42 32.07 41.12
C ASN A 77 10.94 31.53 39.76
N PHE A 78 11.72 31.75 38.71
CA PHE A 78 11.44 31.25 37.36
C PHE A 78 11.87 29.78 37.13
N THR A 79 12.54 29.15 38.10
CA THR A 79 13.08 27.78 37.95
C THR A 79 12.00 26.73 37.61
N PRO A 80 10.82 26.73 38.26
CA PRO A 80 9.77 25.75 37.95
C PRO A 80 9.08 26.01 36.61
N TYR A 81 9.18 27.24 36.08
CA TYR A 81 8.50 27.69 34.87
C TYR A 81 9.47 28.50 33.99
N PRO A 82 10.50 27.84 33.42
CA PRO A 82 11.54 28.53 32.68
C PRO A 82 10.99 29.12 31.38
N TYR A 83 11.60 30.23 30.96
CA TYR A 83 11.39 30.74 29.60
C TYR A 83 11.83 29.68 28.58
N LEU A 84 10.91 29.31 27.69
CA LEU A 84 11.19 28.42 26.56
C LEU A 84 11.24 29.25 25.28
N PRO A 85 12.38 29.35 24.57
CA PRO A 85 12.44 30.07 23.31
C PRO A 85 11.56 29.39 22.26
N SER A 86 10.81 30.18 21.49
CA SER A 86 10.10 29.70 20.31
C SER A 86 10.89 30.06 19.04
N GLY A 87 10.83 29.23 18.00
CA GLY A 87 11.51 29.49 16.71
C GLY A 87 11.06 30.78 15.99
N ASN A 88 10.07 31.47 16.54
CA ASN A 88 9.56 32.76 16.06
C ASN A 88 10.42 33.96 16.53
N CYS A 89 11.46 33.72 17.33
CA CYS A 89 12.34 34.74 17.93
C CYS A 89 13.55 35.15 17.06
N ILE A 90 13.45 35.05 15.73
CA ILE A 90 14.57 35.35 14.83
C ILE A 90 14.32 36.71 14.16
N GLY A 91 14.61 37.80 14.88
CA GLY A 91 14.60 39.18 14.36
C GLY A 91 13.71 40.16 15.13
N GLU A 92 14.17 41.41 15.27
CA GLU A 92 13.63 42.42 16.22
C GLU A 92 12.33 43.13 15.80
N ASN A 93 11.76 42.88 14.61
CA ASN A 93 10.92 43.92 13.99
C ASN A 93 9.39 43.67 13.96
N GLY A 94 8.89 42.63 14.64
CA GLY A 94 7.45 42.38 14.72
C GLY A 94 6.82 42.96 15.99
N LYS A 95 6.11 44.10 15.89
CA LYS A 95 5.23 44.57 16.98
C LYS A 95 3.98 43.69 17.07
N VAL A 96 3.63 43.28 18.28
CA VAL A 96 2.47 42.44 18.59
C VAL A 96 1.75 43.03 19.79
N ILE A 97 0.43 43.03 19.75
CA ILE A 97 -0.42 43.30 20.91
C ILE A 97 -0.70 41.96 21.58
N LEU A 98 0.06 41.62 22.61
CA LEU A 98 -0.13 40.40 23.39
C LEU A 98 -1.40 40.50 24.24
N TRP A 99 -2.17 39.42 24.28
CA TRP A 99 -3.41 39.31 25.06
C TRP A 99 -4.38 40.48 24.87
N GLY A 100 -4.42 41.04 23.65
CA GLY A 100 -5.34 42.12 23.24
C GLY A 100 -5.06 43.52 23.83
N SER A 101 -4.04 43.71 24.69
CA SER A 101 -3.78 45.01 25.33
C SER A 101 -2.31 45.39 25.54
N ILE A 102 -1.37 44.44 25.44
CA ILE A 102 0.04 44.69 25.76
C ILE A 102 0.85 44.87 24.47
N SER A 103 1.28 46.09 24.18
CA SER A 103 2.19 46.32 23.06
C SER A 103 3.59 45.80 23.38
N SER A 104 4.07 44.81 22.63
CA SER A 104 5.38 44.19 22.83
C SER A 104 5.92 43.58 21.52
N HIS A 105 6.92 42.71 21.64
CA HIS A 105 7.52 41.96 20.52
C HIS A 105 7.13 40.47 20.60
N LEU A 106 7.19 39.78 19.45
CA LEU A 106 6.87 38.34 19.38
C LEU A 106 7.71 37.47 20.34
N CYS A 107 8.94 37.91 20.63
CA CYS A 107 9.82 37.26 21.59
C CYS A 107 9.37 37.29 23.05
N CYS A 108 8.49 38.22 23.37
CA CYS A 108 8.04 38.50 24.73
C CYS A 108 6.82 37.70 25.15
N ARG A 109 6.19 36.96 24.22
CA ARG A 109 5.04 36.10 24.53
C ARG A 109 5.38 35.03 25.58
N ASN A 110 6.49 34.32 25.40
CA ASN A 110 6.89 33.28 26.36
C ASN A 110 7.44 33.87 27.67
N ALA A 111 7.98 35.09 27.62
CA ALA A 111 8.37 35.83 28.82
C ALA A 111 7.13 36.24 29.65
N LEU A 112 6.07 36.71 28.99
CA LEU A 112 4.79 37.03 29.61
C LEU A 112 4.17 35.80 30.29
N ASN A 113 4.13 34.66 29.59
CA ASN A 113 3.58 33.42 30.15
C ASN A 113 4.37 32.94 31.39
N ALA A 114 5.71 32.95 31.32
CA ALA A 114 6.56 32.54 32.44
C ALA A 114 6.36 33.47 33.65
N LEU A 115 6.34 34.79 33.41
CA LEU A 115 6.08 35.79 34.44
C LEU A 115 4.72 35.59 35.12
N PHE A 116 3.65 35.44 34.35
CA PHE A 116 2.30 35.31 34.89
C PHE A 116 2.09 33.98 35.61
N GLN A 117 2.79 32.92 35.20
CA GLN A 117 2.78 31.65 35.92
C GLN A 117 3.39 31.80 37.33
N VAL A 118 4.54 32.47 37.44
CA VAL A 118 5.21 32.69 38.74
C VAL A 118 4.40 33.62 39.64
N LEU A 119 3.83 34.69 39.07
CA LEU A 119 2.96 35.60 39.82
C LEU A 119 1.67 34.91 40.30
N ALA A 120 1.09 34.00 39.50
CA ALA A 120 -0.13 33.28 39.89
C ALA A 120 0.12 32.35 41.08
N VAL A 121 1.25 31.63 41.06
CA VAL A 121 1.70 30.77 42.17
C VAL A 121 1.89 31.60 43.44
N ARG A 122 2.56 32.75 43.33
CA ARG A 122 2.78 33.65 44.46
C ARG A 122 1.48 34.20 45.04
N ALA A 123 0.58 34.68 44.17
CA ALA A 123 -0.70 35.27 44.59
C ALA A 123 -1.57 34.25 45.34
N ASN A 124 -1.51 32.98 44.96
CA ASN A 124 -2.22 31.91 45.67
C ASN A 124 -1.57 31.54 47.02
N GLN A 125 -0.24 31.67 47.13
CA GLN A 125 0.51 31.31 48.36
C GLN A 125 0.39 32.34 49.48
N ILE A 126 0.05 33.60 49.17
CA ILE A 126 -0.06 34.68 50.15
C ILE A 126 -1.49 35.26 50.10
N PRO A 127 -2.44 34.72 50.90
CA PRO A 127 -3.79 35.23 50.99
C PRO A 127 -3.79 36.73 51.37
N ASP A 128 -4.69 37.51 50.76
CA ASP A 128 -4.81 38.97 50.94
C ASP A 128 -3.62 39.84 50.48
N SER A 129 -2.65 39.27 49.77
CA SER A 129 -1.60 40.06 49.14
C SER A 129 -2.08 40.80 47.88
N ILE A 130 -1.41 41.92 47.59
CA ILE A 130 -1.50 42.59 46.29
C ILE A 130 -0.95 41.63 45.24
N ILE A 131 -1.67 41.51 44.13
CA ILE A 131 -1.40 40.47 43.12
C ILE A 131 -0.05 40.70 42.41
N PHE A 132 0.36 41.97 42.25
CA PHE A 132 1.66 42.34 41.71
C PHE A 132 2.69 42.58 42.83
N ILE A 133 3.97 42.38 42.53
CA ILE A 133 5.08 42.68 43.45
C ILE A 133 5.39 44.17 43.49
N GLY A 134 6.01 44.65 44.57
CA GLY A 134 6.42 46.05 44.71
C GLY A 134 7.49 46.48 43.70
N GLN A 135 7.60 47.79 43.47
CA GLN A 135 8.50 48.37 42.47
C GLN A 135 9.97 47.99 42.66
N ASP A 136 10.47 47.98 43.90
CA ASP A 136 11.86 47.61 44.19
C ASP A 136 12.17 46.15 43.83
N SER A 137 11.26 45.24 44.20
CA SER A 137 11.34 43.83 43.83
C SER A 137 11.18 43.60 42.33
N TRP A 138 10.37 44.43 41.66
CA TRP A 138 10.21 44.40 40.21
C TRP A 138 11.51 44.77 39.49
N ASN A 139 12.16 45.85 39.94
CA ASN A 139 13.43 46.32 39.39
C ASN A 139 14.56 45.29 39.53
N GLN A 140 14.56 44.51 40.61
CA GLN A 140 15.51 43.42 40.82
C GLN A 140 15.28 42.23 39.87
N CYS A 141 14.07 42.07 39.33
CA CYS A 141 13.70 40.98 38.42
C CYS A 141 13.89 41.30 36.92
N ASN A 142 14.51 42.44 36.58
CA ASN A 142 14.68 42.89 35.19
C ASN A 142 15.85 42.25 34.43
N SER A 143 16.50 41.23 34.99
CA SER A 143 17.63 40.56 34.34
C SER A 143 17.18 39.74 33.12
N PRO A 144 18.04 39.58 32.09
CA PRO A 144 17.72 38.76 30.93
C PRO A 144 17.44 37.30 31.28
N PHE A 145 16.53 36.66 30.53
CA PHE A 145 16.26 35.23 30.71
C PHE A 145 17.48 34.39 30.25
N PRO A 146 17.95 33.41 31.05
CA PRO A 146 19.17 32.65 30.73
C PRO A 146 19.17 31.97 29.36
N SER A 147 18.02 31.47 28.92
CA SER A 147 17.85 30.78 27.65
C SER A 147 17.78 31.73 26.43
N GLN A 148 17.67 33.05 26.63
CA GLN A 148 17.62 34.04 25.57
C GLN A 148 18.09 35.43 26.07
N PRO A 149 19.38 35.78 25.91
CA PRO A 149 19.99 36.99 26.48
C PRO A 149 19.40 38.32 25.98
N LEU A 150 18.66 38.30 24.88
CA LEU A 150 18.02 39.46 24.26
C LEU A 150 16.61 39.76 24.82
N VAL A 151 16.12 38.96 25.76
CA VAL A 151 14.77 39.07 26.31
C VAL A 151 14.84 39.29 27.82
N SER A 152 14.29 40.39 28.30
CA SER A 152 14.08 40.73 29.71
C SER A 152 12.69 41.37 29.90
N LEU A 153 12.24 41.52 31.14
CA LEU A 153 10.95 42.19 31.43
C LEU A 153 10.93 43.62 30.86
N HIS A 154 12.04 44.34 30.99
CA HIS A 154 12.23 45.69 30.44
C HIS A 154 12.26 45.68 28.90
N SER A 155 13.03 44.78 28.27
CA SER A 155 13.09 44.72 26.80
C SER A 155 11.75 44.33 26.16
N CYS A 156 10.83 43.78 26.97
CA CYS A 156 9.47 43.44 26.58
C CYS A 156 8.43 44.54 26.84
N GLY A 157 8.83 45.67 27.43
CA GLY A 157 7.92 46.78 27.76
C GLY A 157 6.98 46.48 28.92
N PHE A 158 7.37 45.58 29.84
CA PHE A 158 6.58 45.23 31.04
C PHE A 158 6.87 46.14 32.24
N ASP A 159 7.40 47.34 32.00
CA ASP A 159 7.93 48.24 33.04
C ASP A 159 6.89 48.66 34.08
N ASN A 160 5.60 48.62 33.73
CA ASN A 160 4.50 49.03 34.59
C ASN A 160 3.80 47.86 35.32
N PHE A 161 4.32 46.63 35.30
CA PHE A 161 3.62 45.46 35.89
C PHE A 161 3.94 45.27 37.38
N TYR A 162 4.08 46.37 38.12
CA TYR A 162 4.36 46.37 39.55
C TYR A 162 3.24 47.05 40.34
N SER A 163 3.11 46.69 41.62
CA SER A 163 2.20 47.31 42.58
C SER A 163 2.58 48.78 42.80
N GLY A 164 1.61 49.68 42.64
CA GLY A 164 1.76 51.13 42.73
C GLY A 164 1.75 51.85 41.38
N SER A 165 1.87 51.14 40.27
CA SER A 165 1.87 51.71 38.91
C SER A 165 0.49 52.20 38.43
N SER A 166 -0.59 51.62 38.96
CA SER A 166 -1.99 51.96 38.67
C SER A 166 -2.89 51.62 39.86
N LYS A 167 -4.19 51.94 39.76
CA LYS A 167 -5.14 51.52 40.80
C LYS A 167 -5.40 50.02 40.73
N CYS A 168 -5.49 49.44 39.53
CA CYS A 168 -5.71 48.01 39.32
C CYS A 168 -4.50 47.15 39.72
N SER A 169 -3.27 47.68 39.63
CA SER A 169 -2.09 46.97 40.14
C SER A 169 -2.02 46.92 41.68
N ASN A 170 -2.81 47.74 42.37
CA ASN A 170 -2.90 47.76 43.85
C ASN A 170 -4.00 46.87 44.41
N LEU A 171 -4.76 46.18 43.56
CA LEU A 171 -5.84 45.31 44.00
C LEU A 171 -5.27 44.06 44.68
N SER A 172 -5.85 43.70 45.83
CA SER A 172 -5.60 42.41 46.47
C SER A 172 -6.41 41.31 45.80
N LEU A 173 -5.96 40.06 45.95
CA LEU A 173 -6.69 38.92 45.41
C LEU A 173 -8.13 38.82 45.98
N SER A 174 -8.31 39.13 47.27
CA SER A 174 -9.62 39.12 47.94
C SER A 174 -10.58 40.17 47.39
N GLN A 175 -10.08 41.34 46.98
CA GLN A 175 -10.91 42.37 46.33
C GLN A 175 -11.45 41.93 44.97
N ILE A 176 -10.73 41.07 44.25
CA ILE A 176 -11.16 40.54 42.94
C ILE A 176 -12.10 39.35 43.12
N GLN A 177 -11.78 38.45 44.07
CA GLN A 177 -12.52 37.22 44.34
C GLN A 177 -13.99 37.46 44.75
N GLY A 178 -14.28 38.61 45.38
CA GLY A 178 -15.63 38.98 45.80
C GLY A 178 -16.58 39.40 44.67
N SER A 179 -16.13 39.48 43.42
CA SER A 179 -16.97 39.96 42.31
C SER A 179 -17.73 38.81 41.62
N PRO A 180 -19.04 38.96 41.31
CA PRO A 180 -19.81 37.92 40.60
C PRO A 180 -19.20 37.48 39.26
N PRO A 181 -18.64 38.37 38.42
CA PRO A 181 -17.96 37.97 37.18
C PRO A 181 -16.75 37.05 37.41
N TYR A 182 -16.06 37.19 38.54
CA TYR A 182 -14.89 36.36 38.85
C TYR A 182 -15.27 34.90 39.08
N LEU A 183 -16.33 34.63 39.84
CA LEU A 183 -16.81 33.27 40.10
C LEU A 183 -17.24 32.58 38.79
N GLU A 184 -17.86 33.32 37.88
CA GLU A 184 -18.22 32.83 36.55
C GLU A 184 -16.99 32.51 35.70
N ALA A 185 -15.96 33.37 35.73
CA ALA A 185 -14.71 33.16 34.99
C ALA A 185 -13.95 31.91 35.47
N VAL A 186 -13.81 31.71 36.79
CA VAL A 186 -13.16 30.51 37.34
C VAL A 186 -13.88 29.23 36.90
N LYS A 187 -15.22 29.26 36.85
CA LYS A 187 -16.03 28.12 36.40
C LYS A 187 -15.88 27.87 34.90
N LEU A 188 -15.95 28.90 34.07
CA LEU A 188 -15.86 28.75 32.61
C LEU A 188 -14.46 28.36 32.13
N CYS A 189 -13.43 28.70 32.90
CA CYS A 189 -12.05 28.36 32.59
C CYS A 189 -11.61 26.99 33.15
N SER A 190 -12.43 26.25 33.90
CA SER A 190 -11.98 25.08 34.70
C SER A 190 -11.55 23.84 33.89
N ASP A 191 -12.04 23.63 32.67
CA ASP A 191 -11.66 22.49 31.80
C ASP A 191 -11.21 22.97 30.42
N LEU A 192 -9.93 23.34 30.30
CA LEU A 192 -9.31 23.76 29.04
C LEU A 192 -8.76 22.57 28.20
N SER A 193 -9.06 21.32 28.57
CA SER A 193 -8.39 20.13 28.01
C SER A 193 -9.08 19.46 26.81
N SER A 194 -10.40 19.58 26.69
CA SER A 194 -11.23 18.67 25.86
C SER A 194 -11.83 19.29 24.58
N SER A 195 -12.02 20.61 24.50
CA SER A 195 -12.61 21.32 23.35
C SER A 195 -11.99 22.72 23.17
N PHE A 196 -10.75 22.74 22.67
CA PHE A 196 -9.84 23.89 22.77
C PHE A 196 -10.44 25.23 22.27
N ASP A 197 -11.07 25.28 21.08
CA ASP A 197 -11.46 26.56 20.48
C ASP A 197 -12.69 27.23 21.13
N ASN A 198 -13.74 26.48 21.46
CA ASN A 198 -14.96 27.05 22.05
C ASN A 198 -14.79 27.34 23.55
N THR A 199 -14.07 26.48 24.27
CA THR A 199 -13.81 26.68 25.70
C THR A 199 -12.86 27.86 25.92
N CYS A 200 -11.79 27.98 25.11
CA CYS A 200 -10.90 29.15 25.20
C CYS A 200 -11.67 30.45 25.00
N LYS A 201 -12.56 30.53 23.99
CA LYS A 201 -13.36 31.72 23.74
C LYS A 201 -14.26 32.09 24.93
N ASN A 202 -14.98 31.13 25.48
CA ASN A 202 -15.86 31.37 26.64
C ASN A 202 -15.05 31.81 27.87
N CYS A 203 -13.88 31.21 28.10
CA CYS A 203 -12.98 31.58 29.18
C CYS A 203 -12.41 33.01 28.99
N THR A 204 -11.93 33.36 27.79
CA THR A 204 -11.40 34.71 27.51
C THR A 204 -12.49 35.78 27.61
N ASP A 205 -13.70 35.50 27.14
CA ASP A 205 -14.85 36.41 27.26
C ASP A 205 -15.24 36.63 28.73
N ALA A 206 -15.17 35.57 29.56
CA ALA A 206 -15.44 35.68 30.99
C ALA A 206 -14.36 36.49 31.73
N ILE A 207 -13.09 36.30 31.39
CA ILE A 207 -11.97 37.09 31.93
C ILE A 207 -12.11 38.58 31.55
N ALA A 208 -12.56 38.88 30.32
CA ALA A 208 -12.81 40.26 29.89
C ALA A 208 -13.90 40.93 30.75
N LYS A 209 -14.97 40.22 31.10
CA LYS A 209 -16.00 40.74 32.03
C LYS A 209 -15.46 41.02 33.43
N VAL A 210 -14.53 40.20 33.91
CA VAL A 210 -13.82 40.47 35.19
C VAL A 210 -13.03 41.77 35.05
N ALA A 211 -12.24 41.92 33.99
CA ALA A 211 -11.45 43.13 33.74
C ALA A 211 -12.32 44.40 33.66
N GLU A 212 -13.49 44.33 33.01
CA GLU A 212 -14.45 45.44 32.93
C GLU A 212 -15.01 45.81 34.31
N SER A 213 -15.35 44.81 35.14
CA SER A 213 -15.81 45.01 36.52
C SER A 213 -14.74 45.72 37.36
N LEU A 214 -13.47 45.28 37.24
CA LEU A 214 -12.34 45.93 37.93
C LEU A 214 -12.13 47.37 37.45
N LEU A 215 -12.24 47.61 36.14
CA LEU A 215 -12.10 48.94 35.56
C LEU A 215 -13.20 49.91 36.02
N ALA A 216 -14.42 49.39 36.24
CA ALA A 216 -15.53 50.15 36.81
C ALA A 216 -15.28 50.54 38.28
N LEU A 217 -14.69 49.64 39.08
CA LEU A 217 -14.33 49.90 40.48
C LEU A 217 -13.31 51.04 40.62
N VAL A 218 -12.33 51.12 39.72
CA VAL A 218 -11.26 52.14 39.80
C VAL A 218 -11.62 53.49 39.15
N GLN A 219 -12.80 53.59 38.50
CA GLN A 219 -13.37 54.78 37.86
C GLN A 219 -12.45 55.45 36.82
N ARG A 220 -11.68 54.66 36.05
CA ARG A 220 -10.67 55.16 35.10
C ARG A 220 -10.77 54.51 33.70
N GLN A 221 -11.99 54.47 33.16
CA GLN A 221 -12.31 53.73 31.92
C GLN A 221 -11.56 54.19 30.64
N LYS A 222 -11.03 55.41 30.62
CA LYS A 222 -10.33 56.01 29.47
C LYS A 222 -8.80 55.85 29.49
N ASP A 223 -8.24 55.31 30.57
CA ASP A 223 -6.79 55.15 30.73
C ASP A 223 -6.35 53.78 30.17
N HIS A 224 -5.49 53.78 29.16
CA HIS A 224 -5.02 52.56 28.50
C HIS A 224 -4.16 51.70 29.44
N THR A 225 -3.32 52.33 30.25
CA THR A 225 -2.46 51.65 31.22
C THR A 225 -3.31 50.97 32.29
N GLU A 226 -4.32 51.69 32.79
CA GLU A 226 -5.27 51.15 33.75
C GLU A 226 -6.04 49.95 33.17
N ARG A 227 -6.59 50.07 31.95
CA ARG A 227 -7.30 48.97 31.27
C ARG A 227 -6.42 47.73 31.10
N THR A 228 -5.16 47.93 30.71
CA THR A 228 -4.18 46.84 30.56
C THR A 228 -3.95 46.17 31.91
N LEU A 229 -3.68 46.93 32.97
CA LEU A 229 -3.39 46.38 34.29
C LEU A 229 -4.60 45.72 34.96
N CYS A 230 -5.83 46.21 34.74
CA CYS A 230 -7.05 45.51 35.18
C CYS A 230 -7.25 44.19 34.43
N SER A 231 -6.93 44.15 33.13
CA SER A 231 -7.00 42.91 32.34
C SER A 231 -5.99 41.89 32.83
N LEU A 232 -4.77 42.33 33.13
CA LEU A 232 -3.72 41.48 33.69
C LEU A 232 -4.06 40.98 35.09
N ALA A 233 -4.61 41.84 35.96
CA ALA A 233 -5.09 41.44 37.28
C ALA A 233 -6.19 40.37 37.18
N ALA A 234 -7.12 40.52 36.23
CA ALA A 234 -8.16 39.52 35.96
C ALA A 234 -7.57 38.17 35.54
N VAL A 235 -6.70 38.14 34.53
CA VAL A 235 -6.01 36.90 34.08
C VAL A 235 -5.27 36.24 35.23
N LEU A 236 -4.52 37.02 36.00
CA LEU A 236 -3.69 36.55 37.08
C LEU A 236 -4.51 35.98 38.25
N SER A 237 -5.65 36.61 38.57
CA SER A 237 -6.58 36.13 39.59
C SER A 237 -7.22 34.78 39.20
N VAL A 238 -7.59 34.59 37.93
CA VAL A 238 -8.15 33.32 37.44
C VAL A 238 -7.08 32.24 37.35
N ALA A 239 -5.85 32.60 36.95
CA ALA A 239 -4.70 31.69 36.96
C ALA A 239 -4.37 31.19 38.38
N ALA A 240 -4.44 32.07 39.38
CA ALA A 240 -4.16 31.74 40.78
C ALA A 240 -5.18 30.74 41.36
N ALA A 241 -6.45 30.79 40.91
CA ALA A 241 -7.53 29.95 41.43
C ALA A 241 -7.30 28.43 41.25
N ASN A 242 -6.59 28.03 40.19
CA ASN A 242 -6.34 26.62 39.84
C ASN A 242 -4.85 26.29 39.74
N VAL A 243 -4.00 26.99 40.49
CA VAL A 243 -2.54 26.83 40.39
C VAL A 243 -2.03 25.47 40.86
N THR A 244 -2.87 24.67 41.55
CA THR A 244 -2.58 23.30 41.95
C THR A 244 -2.46 22.34 40.76
N ASP A 245 -3.08 22.68 39.62
CA ASP A 245 -2.90 21.99 38.35
C ASP A 245 -1.77 22.65 37.54
N SER A 246 -0.62 22.00 37.50
CA SER A 246 0.56 22.47 36.73
C SER A 246 0.31 22.67 35.23
N SER A 247 -0.73 22.06 34.66
CA SER A 247 -1.10 22.19 33.26
C SER A 247 -2.09 23.33 32.99
N PHE A 248 -2.80 23.80 34.03
CA PHE A 248 -3.86 24.80 33.92
C PHE A 248 -3.34 26.14 33.42
N GLY A 249 -2.30 26.69 34.07
CA GLY A 249 -1.73 27.99 33.69
C GLY A 249 -1.19 28.02 32.26
N PRO A 250 -0.37 27.04 31.81
CA PRO A 250 0.03 26.92 30.41
C PRO A 250 -1.14 26.86 29.43
N ASN A 251 -2.20 26.12 29.75
CA ASN A 251 -3.41 26.03 28.92
C ASN A 251 -4.17 27.36 28.87
N LEU A 252 -4.33 28.04 30.01
CA LEU A 252 -4.97 29.35 30.12
C LEU A 252 -4.21 30.41 29.30
N PHE A 253 -2.89 30.48 29.43
CA PHE A 253 -2.08 31.44 28.69
C PHE A 253 -2.04 31.12 27.19
N SER A 254 -2.17 29.85 26.82
CA SER A 254 -2.39 29.44 25.43
C SER A 254 -3.70 29.99 24.87
N CYS A 255 -4.80 29.93 25.64
CA CYS A 255 -6.07 30.57 25.28
C CYS A 255 -5.92 32.09 25.17
N MET A 256 -5.26 32.75 26.14
CA MET A 256 -5.04 34.20 26.10
C MET A 256 -4.25 34.64 24.87
N SER A 257 -3.30 33.82 24.42
CA SER A 257 -2.53 34.10 23.21
C SER A 257 -3.35 34.06 21.91
N SER A 258 -4.59 33.54 21.94
CA SER A 258 -5.51 33.62 20.79
C SER A 258 -5.98 35.05 20.52
N LEU A 259 -5.88 35.93 21.52
CA LEU A 259 -6.17 37.37 21.45
C LEU A 259 -4.98 38.19 20.96
N ASP A 260 -3.84 37.56 20.64
CA ASP A 260 -2.67 38.27 20.13
C ASP A 260 -3.00 38.89 18.76
N ASP A 261 -2.85 40.21 18.65
CA ASP A 261 -3.04 40.96 17.40
C ASP A 261 -1.69 41.36 16.81
N PHE A 262 -1.51 41.10 15.51
CA PHE A 262 -0.24 41.29 14.82
C PHE A 262 -0.35 42.53 13.91
N ASP A 263 0.63 43.44 13.98
CA ASP A 263 0.69 44.65 13.15
C ASP A 263 0.51 44.27 11.65
N PRO A 264 -0.20 45.04 10.80
CA PRO A 264 -0.58 44.61 9.44
C PRO A 264 0.60 44.46 8.46
N GLY A 265 1.83 44.73 8.89
CA GLY A 265 3.05 44.30 8.20
C GLY A 265 3.34 42.80 8.30
N TYR A 266 2.63 42.07 9.17
CA TYR A 266 2.67 40.62 9.28
C TYR A 266 1.54 40.01 8.46
N ILE A 267 1.86 39.42 7.30
CA ILE A 267 0.89 38.76 6.43
C ILE A 267 0.32 37.54 7.16
N LYS A 268 -0.79 37.72 7.87
CA LYS A 268 -1.63 36.62 8.37
C LYS A 268 -2.31 35.99 7.17
N LEU A 269 -1.62 35.07 6.50
CA LEU A 269 -2.14 34.29 5.40
C LEU A 269 -3.40 33.58 5.91
N LYS A 270 -4.59 34.05 5.50
CA LYS A 270 -5.88 33.48 5.93
C LYS A 270 -5.77 31.96 5.82
N ARG A 271 -6.12 31.22 6.88
CA ARG A 271 -5.95 29.75 6.94
C ARG A 271 -6.52 29.02 5.72
N ASN A 272 -7.56 29.60 5.09
CA ASN A 272 -8.14 29.11 3.84
C ASN A 272 -7.26 29.38 2.61
N LEU A 273 -6.60 30.53 2.54
CA LEU A 273 -5.60 30.86 1.52
C LEU A 273 -4.32 30.03 1.72
N ALA A 274 -3.89 29.80 2.96
CA ALA A 274 -2.77 28.92 3.29
C ALA A 274 -3.06 27.47 2.86
N LYS A 275 -4.26 26.94 3.17
CA LYS A 275 -4.69 25.61 2.70
C LYS A 275 -4.73 25.53 1.17
N ALA A 276 -5.24 26.57 0.50
CA ALA A 276 -5.28 26.62 -0.96
C ALA A 276 -3.88 26.65 -1.58
N LEU A 277 -2.96 27.45 -1.02
CA LEU A 277 -1.58 27.54 -1.48
C LEU A 277 -0.79 26.25 -1.22
N VAL A 278 -1.02 25.58 -0.09
CA VAL A 278 -0.45 24.26 0.20
C VAL A 278 -1.00 23.22 -0.78
N ALA A 279 -2.30 23.22 -1.08
CA ALA A 279 -2.90 22.30 -2.06
C ALA A 279 -2.32 22.52 -3.47
N VAL A 280 -2.17 23.78 -3.89
CA VAL A 280 -1.54 24.13 -5.19
C VAL A 280 -0.08 23.72 -5.22
N PHE A 281 0.66 23.93 -4.13
CA PHE A 281 2.07 23.55 -4.04
C PHE A 281 2.25 22.03 -4.07
N VAL A 282 1.41 21.27 -3.35
CA VAL A 282 1.40 19.81 -3.39
C VAL A 282 1.05 19.31 -4.79
N ALA A 283 0.03 19.88 -5.44
CA ALA A 283 -0.33 19.53 -6.81
C ALA A 283 0.80 19.83 -7.81
N ALA A 284 1.47 20.98 -7.67
CA ALA A 284 2.62 21.34 -8.49
C ALA A 284 3.82 20.41 -8.25
N MET A 285 4.09 20.03 -7.01
CA MET A 285 5.15 19.08 -6.66
C MET A 285 4.87 17.68 -7.21
N VAL A 286 3.62 17.21 -7.14
CA VAL A 286 3.19 15.95 -7.76
C VAL A 286 3.33 16.03 -9.28
N LEU A 287 2.93 17.13 -9.91
CA LEU A 287 3.08 17.34 -11.35
C LEU A 287 4.55 17.37 -11.76
N ILE A 288 5.41 18.06 -11.02
CA ILE A 288 6.86 18.07 -11.25
C ILE A 288 7.43 16.66 -11.06
N LEU A 289 7.01 15.92 -10.05
CA LEU A 289 7.45 14.54 -9.83
C LEU A 289 7.02 13.63 -11.00
N ILE A 290 5.79 13.77 -11.48
CA ILE A 290 5.28 13.07 -12.67
C ILE A 290 6.08 13.48 -13.90
N LEU A 291 6.34 14.77 -14.12
CA LEU A 291 7.14 15.24 -15.25
C LEU A 291 8.60 14.77 -15.15
N VAL A 292 9.18 14.71 -13.96
CA VAL A 292 10.52 14.16 -13.72
C VAL A 292 10.53 12.65 -13.92
N LEU A 293 9.50 11.91 -13.49
CA LEU A 293 9.36 10.48 -13.72
C LEU A 293 9.13 10.18 -15.20
N VAL A 294 8.28 10.93 -15.89
CA VAL A 294 8.05 10.85 -17.33
C VAL A 294 9.34 11.21 -18.06
N LYS A 295 10.04 12.28 -17.68
CA LYS A 295 11.33 12.66 -18.27
C LYS A 295 12.42 11.65 -17.93
N PHE A 296 12.41 11.03 -16.77
CA PHE A 296 13.34 9.96 -16.39
C PHE A 296 13.05 8.68 -17.18
N VAL A 297 11.79 8.29 -17.35
CA VAL A 297 11.37 7.14 -18.16
C VAL A 297 11.61 7.40 -19.65
N THR A 298 11.35 8.61 -20.15
CA THR A 298 11.57 8.99 -21.57
C THR A 298 13.04 9.26 -21.88
N LEU A 299 13.85 9.80 -20.95
CA LEU A 299 15.31 9.90 -21.09
C LEU A 299 15.99 8.55 -20.88
N LYS A 300 15.46 7.66 -20.03
CA LYS A 300 15.90 6.26 -19.94
C LYS A 300 15.52 5.51 -21.21
N LYS A 301 14.30 5.67 -21.75
CA LYS A 301 13.92 5.17 -23.09
C LYS A 301 14.80 5.77 -24.19
N SER A 302 15.08 7.07 -24.20
CA SER A 302 15.90 7.75 -25.22
C SER A 302 17.38 7.39 -25.13
N LYS A 303 17.96 7.27 -23.93
CA LYS A 303 19.34 6.80 -23.75
C LYS A 303 19.46 5.29 -24.00
N ILE A 304 18.44 4.48 -23.72
CA ILE A 304 18.38 3.06 -24.10
C ILE A 304 18.23 2.93 -25.62
N GLN A 305 17.45 3.79 -26.27
CA GLN A 305 17.20 3.74 -27.72
C GLN A 305 18.31 4.38 -28.56
N LYS A 306 19.07 5.34 -27.99
CA LYS A 306 20.29 5.91 -28.61
C LYS A 306 21.58 5.13 -28.29
N ARG A 307 21.55 4.24 -27.29
CA ARG A 307 22.62 3.26 -27.01
C ARG A 307 22.29 1.86 -27.49
N LEU A 308 21.14 1.67 -28.15
CA LEU A 308 20.88 0.44 -28.87
C LEU A 308 21.74 0.49 -30.15
N PRO A 309 22.65 -0.48 -30.35
CA PRO A 309 23.12 -0.77 -31.70
C PRO A 309 21.90 -1.03 -32.58
N LYS A 310 22.02 -0.86 -33.91
CA LYS A 310 21.12 -1.51 -34.88
C LYS A 310 20.82 -2.94 -34.38
N PRO A 311 19.57 -3.44 -34.46
CA PRO A 311 19.14 -4.62 -33.72
C PRO A 311 20.05 -5.81 -34.07
N LEU A 312 21.05 -6.02 -33.21
CA LEU A 312 21.83 -7.23 -33.19
C LEU A 312 20.92 -8.22 -32.48
N LEU A 313 20.22 -8.97 -33.31
CA LEU A 313 19.95 -10.39 -33.12
C LEU A 313 20.72 -10.93 -31.89
N PRO A 314 20.05 -11.45 -30.84
CA PRO A 314 20.74 -12.03 -29.71
C PRO A 314 21.78 -13.03 -30.21
N LYS A 315 23.01 -12.98 -29.65
CA LYS A 315 24.09 -13.93 -29.96
C LYS A 315 23.71 -15.41 -29.71
N ASP A 316 22.51 -15.65 -29.17
CA ASP A 316 21.95 -16.97 -28.83
C ASP A 316 21.17 -17.66 -29.96
N ILE A 317 21.06 -17.09 -31.17
CA ILE A 317 20.42 -17.83 -32.29
C ILE A 317 21.15 -19.13 -32.62
N ASN A 318 22.46 -19.18 -32.38
CA ASN A 318 23.22 -20.43 -32.52
C ASN A 318 22.72 -21.55 -31.57
N ASN A 319 21.97 -21.19 -30.51
CA ASN A 319 21.37 -22.14 -29.56
C ASN A 319 19.94 -22.56 -29.94
N TRP A 320 19.32 -21.95 -30.96
CA TRP A 320 18.01 -22.35 -31.52
C TRP A 320 18.19 -23.25 -32.74
N SER A 321 19.23 -24.08 -32.73
CA SER A 321 19.83 -24.77 -33.88
C SER A 321 18.88 -25.72 -34.64
N CYS A 322 17.68 -25.96 -34.10
CA CYS A 322 16.67 -26.88 -34.65
C CYS A 322 15.40 -26.20 -35.18
N LEU A 323 15.31 -24.85 -35.16
CA LEU A 323 14.14 -24.13 -35.68
C LEU A 323 14.41 -23.57 -37.09
N TYR A 324 13.44 -23.73 -37.99
CA TYR A 324 13.49 -23.07 -39.29
C TYR A 324 13.20 -21.57 -39.14
N ILE A 325 14.06 -20.73 -39.70
CA ILE A 325 13.85 -19.28 -39.75
C ILE A 325 13.18 -18.94 -41.07
N PHE A 326 11.88 -18.64 -41.00
CA PHE A 326 11.09 -18.22 -42.15
C PHE A 326 11.40 -16.76 -42.49
N SER A 327 11.45 -16.47 -43.78
CA SER A 327 11.39 -15.10 -44.28
C SER A 327 9.97 -14.54 -44.19
N LYS A 328 9.85 -13.22 -44.18
CA LYS A 328 8.54 -12.56 -44.20
C LYS A 328 7.74 -12.95 -45.44
N ALA A 329 8.41 -13.05 -46.59
CA ALA A 329 7.77 -13.45 -47.85
C ALA A 329 7.20 -14.87 -47.78
N GLU A 330 7.89 -15.82 -47.13
CA GLU A 330 7.37 -17.17 -46.89
C GLU A 330 6.13 -17.15 -45.98
N ILE A 331 6.16 -16.36 -44.89
CA ILE A 331 5.02 -16.21 -43.99
C ILE A 331 3.82 -15.61 -44.71
N GLU A 332 4.01 -14.51 -45.45
CA GLU A 332 2.93 -13.83 -46.18
C GLU A 332 2.31 -14.74 -47.25
N LYS A 333 3.12 -15.55 -47.93
CA LYS A 333 2.65 -16.56 -48.87
C LYS A 333 1.86 -17.67 -48.16
N ALA A 334 2.33 -18.13 -46.99
CA ALA A 334 1.70 -19.20 -46.24
C ALA A 334 0.32 -18.81 -45.68
N ILE A 335 0.14 -17.58 -45.20
CA ILE A 335 -1.14 -17.10 -44.63
C ILE A 335 -2.15 -16.60 -45.68
N SER A 336 -1.71 -16.33 -46.92
CA SER A 336 -2.55 -15.83 -48.00
C SER A 336 -3.11 -16.98 -48.85
N ILE A 337 -4.10 -17.70 -48.30
CA ILE A 337 -4.76 -18.80 -48.99
C ILE A 337 -5.88 -18.23 -49.86
N ASN A 338 -5.78 -18.38 -51.20
CA ASN A 338 -6.73 -17.82 -52.17
C ASN A 338 -6.97 -16.30 -52.01
N ASN A 339 -5.89 -15.54 -51.78
CA ASN A 339 -5.92 -14.09 -51.53
C ASN A 339 -6.75 -13.68 -50.29
N ARG A 340 -6.96 -14.60 -49.34
CA ARG A 340 -7.63 -14.33 -48.06
C ARG A 340 -6.77 -14.82 -46.90
N LYS A 341 -6.78 -14.07 -45.80
CA LYS A 341 -6.18 -14.47 -44.53
C LYS A 341 -7.27 -15.02 -43.62
N LYS A 342 -7.15 -16.29 -43.21
CA LYS A 342 -8.09 -16.90 -42.27
C LYS A 342 -7.56 -16.71 -40.85
N SER A 343 -8.19 -15.80 -40.10
CA SER A 343 -7.90 -15.57 -38.68
C SER A 343 -8.50 -16.71 -37.85
N LEU A 344 -7.68 -17.36 -37.04
CA LEU A 344 -8.06 -18.41 -36.10
C LEU A 344 -8.40 -17.86 -34.72
N GLY A 345 -7.82 -16.70 -34.36
CA GLY A 345 -8.04 -16.07 -33.08
C GLY A 345 -7.24 -14.79 -32.91
N ARG A 346 -7.71 -13.90 -32.04
CA ARG A 346 -7.08 -12.62 -31.74
C ARG A 346 -7.09 -12.37 -30.24
N GLY A 347 -5.93 -12.05 -29.67
CA GLY A 347 -5.77 -11.80 -28.24
C GLY A 347 -4.82 -10.65 -27.92
N SER A 348 -4.44 -10.57 -26.65
CA SER A 348 -3.43 -9.66 -26.14
C SER A 348 -2.05 -9.98 -26.71
N ALA A 349 -1.71 -11.26 -26.88
CA ALA A 349 -0.43 -11.72 -27.40
C ALA A 349 -0.24 -11.46 -28.91
N GLY A 350 -1.33 -11.37 -29.68
CA GLY A 350 -1.22 -11.31 -31.14
C GLY A 350 -2.49 -11.70 -31.88
N GLU A 351 -2.34 -11.92 -33.18
CA GLU A 351 -3.35 -12.55 -34.03
C GLU A 351 -2.77 -13.85 -34.60
N VAL A 352 -3.59 -14.90 -34.65
CA VAL A 352 -3.20 -16.22 -35.15
C VAL A 352 -3.93 -16.47 -36.46
N PHE A 353 -3.19 -16.90 -37.48
CA PHE A 353 -3.71 -17.22 -38.81
C PHE A 353 -3.51 -18.70 -39.13
N GLU A 354 -4.42 -19.27 -39.91
CA GLU A 354 -4.17 -20.53 -40.59
C GLU A 354 -3.17 -20.28 -41.72
N GLY A 355 -2.12 -21.08 -41.76
CA GLY A 355 -1.12 -21.05 -42.82
C GLY A 355 -0.95 -22.42 -43.48
N ARG A 356 -0.46 -22.40 -44.72
CA ARG A 356 -0.04 -23.62 -45.43
C ARG A 356 1.40 -23.47 -45.91
N LEU A 357 2.29 -24.32 -45.42
CA LEU A 357 3.68 -24.36 -45.85
C LEU A 357 3.82 -24.90 -47.29
N PRO A 358 4.93 -24.65 -48.00
CA PRO A 358 5.17 -25.21 -49.34
C PRO A 358 5.08 -26.73 -49.42
N SER A 359 5.36 -27.42 -48.31
CA SER A 359 5.20 -28.88 -48.18
C SER A 359 3.74 -29.35 -48.20
N GLY A 360 2.77 -28.43 -48.16
CA GLY A 360 1.35 -28.71 -48.01
C GLY A 360 0.89 -28.82 -46.54
N GLN A 361 1.82 -28.84 -45.58
CA GLN A 361 1.52 -28.91 -44.16
C GLN A 361 0.73 -27.67 -43.69
N VAL A 362 -0.36 -27.90 -42.97
CA VAL A 362 -1.17 -26.85 -42.32
C VAL A 362 -0.51 -26.47 -40.99
N VAL A 363 -0.39 -25.17 -40.73
CA VAL A 363 0.29 -24.59 -39.56
C VAL A 363 -0.53 -23.45 -38.96
N ALA A 364 -0.30 -23.16 -37.69
CA ALA A 364 -0.81 -21.95 -37.04
C ALA A 364 0.29 -20.89 -37.00
N ILE A 365 0.03 -19.71 -37.56
CA ILE A 365 1.00 -18.61 -37.64
C ILE A 365 0.54 -17.48 -36.73
N LYS A 366 1.21 -17.31 -35.58
CA LYS A 366 0.93 -16.26 -34.60
C LYS A 366 1.79 -15.03 -34.90
N GLN A 367 1.15 -13.94 -35.32
CA GLN A 367 1.76 -12.62 -35.44
C GLN A 367 1.76 -11.91 -34.09
N ILE A 368 2.93 -11.55 -33.60
CA ILE A 368 3.07 -10.81 -32.33
C ILE A 368 2.87 -9.31 -32.60
N LYS A 369 1.96 -8.67 -31.84
CA LYS A 369 1.62 -7.23 -32.03
C LYS A 369 2.78 -6.29 -31.67
N LYS A 370 2.99 -5.25 -32.49
CA LYS A 370 3.84 -4.09 -32.19
C LYS A 370 3.42 -3.43 -30.88
N GLY A 371 4.24 -3.58 -29.83
CA GLY A 371 4.00 -3.00 -28.50
C GLY A 371 4.08 -4.02 -27.37
N ASN A 372 3.87 -5.31 -27.67
CA ASN A 372 4.30 -6.38 -26.78
C ASN A 372 5.83 -6.47 -26.86
N SER A 373 6.47 -6.52 -25.70
CA SER A 373 7.91 -6.45 -25.59
C SER A 373 8.57 -7.57 -26.40
N LEU A 374 9.71 -7.29 -27.06
CA LEU A 374 10.65 -8.27 -27.62
C LEU A 374 10.83 -9.52 -26.73
N ASP A 375 10.69 -9.29 -25.43
CA ASP A 375 10.71 -10.24 -24.33
C ASP A 375 9.58 -11.32 -24.38
N SER A 376 8.35 -11.06 -24.88
CA SER A 376 7.34 -12.12 -25.03
C SER A 376 7.65 -13.10 -26.15
N PHE A 377 8.06 -12.58 -27.32
CA PHE A 377 8.50 -13.41 -28.44
C PHE A 377 9.74 -14.22 -28.05
N THR A 378 10.75 -13.58 -27.47
CA THR A 378 11.99 -14.25 -27.07
C THR A 378 11.73 -15.33 -26.02
N ARG A 379 10.85 -15.08 -25.03
CA ARG A 379 10.44 -16.11 -24.06
C ARG A 379 9.73 -17.28 -24.71
N GLU A 380 8.78 -17.01 -25.60
CA GLU A 380 8.00 -18.06 -26.25
C GLU A 380 8.89 -18.93 -27.14
N VAL A 381 9.81 -18.33 -27.91
CA VAL A 381 10.83 -19.07 -28.68
C VAL A 381 11.78 -19.83 -27.76
N ALA A 382 12.34 -19.20 -26.73
CA ALA A 382 13.28 -19.86 -25.82
C ALA A 382 12.63 -21.02 -25.03
N GLY A 383 11.37 -20.88 -24.65
CA GLY A 383 10.60 -21.93 -24.00
C GLY A 383 10.27 -23.08 -24.95
N LEU A 384 9.62 -22.77 -26.08
CA LEU A 384 9.12 -23.79 -27.02
C LEU A 384 10.22 -24.47 -27.83
N SER A 385 11.35 -23.81 -28.12
CA SER A 385 12.45 -24.41 -28.90
C SER A 385 13.09 -25.62 -28.22
N ARG A 386 13.00 -25.71 -26.89
CA ARG A 386 13.67 -26.73 -26.06
C ARG A 386 12.74 -27.86 -25.61
N ILE A 387 11.43 -27.72 -25.83
CA ILE A 387 10.43 -28.68 -25.37
C ILE A 387 9.77 -29.38 -26.56
N ARG A 388 9.65 -30.69 -26.47
CA ARG A 388 8.86 -31.50 -27.39
C ARG A 388 8.14 -32.58 -26.61
N HIS A 389 6.82 -32.55 -26.66
CA HIS A 389 5.98 -33.49 -25.93
C HIS A 389 4.63 -33.63 -26.65
N PRO A 390 4.02 -34.82 -26.73
CA PRO A 390 2.74 -35.04 -27.44
C PRO A 390 1.63 -34.09 -27.01
N ASN A 391 1.57 -33.74 -25.72
CA ASN A 391 0.55 -32.87 -25.13
C ASN A 391 0.94 -31.39 -25.00
N LEU A 392 1.97 -30.93 -25.72
CA LEU A 392 2.33 -29.51 -25.82
C LEU A 392 2.33 -29.12 -27.30
N VAL A 393 1.91 -27.89 -27.61
CA VAL A 393 1.99 -27.34 -28.96
C VAL A 393 3.44 -27.12 -29.35
N SER A 394 3.85 -27.70 -30.47
CA SER A 394 5.21 -27.68 -31.00
C SER A 394 5.46 -26.41 -31.80
N LEU A 395 6.60 -25.75 -31.54
CA LEU A 395 7.13 -24.68 -32.38
C LEU A 395 7.91 -25.29 -33.55
N LEU A 396 7.49 -24.96 -34.76
CA LEU A 396 8.08 -25.44 -36.01
C LEU A 396 9.14 -24.47 -36.55
N GLY A 397 8.96 -23.18 -36.28
CA GLY A 397 9.91 -22.14 -36.67
C GLY A 397 9.43 -20.74 -36.30
N CYS A 398 10.20 -19.74 -36.68
CA CYS A 398 9.85 -18.34 -36.44
C CYS A 398 10.33 -17.43 -37.58
N CYS A 399 9.80 -16.22 -37.64
CA CYS A 399 10.25 -15.17 -38.54
C CYS A 399 10.55 -13.92 -37.72
N ILE A 400 11.72 -13.31 -37.96
CA ILE A 400 12.16 -12.07 -37.33
C ILE A 400 12.74 -11.17 -38.42
N GLU A 401 11.89 -10.34 -39.03
CA GLU A 401 12.31 -9.41 -40.09
C GLU A 401 11.82 -7.98 -39.79
N GLY A 402 12.77 -7.08 -39.57
CA GLY A 402 12.48 -5.70 -39.15
C GLY A 402 11.74 -5.68 -37.81
N ASP A 403 10.52 -5.13 -37.82
CA ASP A 403 9.66 -5.08 -36.63
C ASP A 403 8.58 -6.18 -36.61
N GLU A 404 8.53 -7.05 -37.62
CA GLU A 404 7.51 -8.10 -37.73
C GLU A 404 8.05 -9.41 -37.14
N GLN A 405 7.27 -10.00 -36.24
CA GLN A 405 7.61 -11.22 -35.52
C GLN A 405 6.50 -12.25 -35.63
N TYR A 406 6.84 -13.45 -36.11
CA TYR A 406 5.90 -14.54 -36.26
C TYR A 406 6.42 -15.83 -35.63
N LEU A 407 5.51 -16.57 -35.01
CA LEU A 407 5.73 -17.96 -34.58
C LEU A 407 4.95 -18.89 -35.50
N VAL A 408 5.61 -19.93 -35.99
CA VAL A 408 5.00 -20.99 -36.80
C VAL A 408 4.86 -22.22 -35.91
N LEU A 409 3.62 -22.55 -35.57
CA LEU A 409 3.24 -23.59 -34.61
C LEU A 409 2.52 -24.72 -35.34
N GLU A 410 2.50 -25.91 -34.74
CA GLU A 410 1.63 -26.99 -35.21
C GLU A 410 0.15 -26.56 -35.18
N TYR A 411 -0.63 -27.01 -36.15
CA TYR A 411 -2.05 -26.68 -36.25
C TYR A 411 -2.92 -27.73 -35.54
N CYS A 412 -3.79 -27.27 -34.64
CA CYS A 412 -4.75 -28.11 -33.92
C CYS A 412 -6.15 -27.95 -34.54
N HIS A 413 -6.56 -28.94 -35.34
CA HIS A 413 -7.76 -28.89 -36.19
C HIS A 413 -9.07 -28.63 -35.45
N SER A 414 -9.17 -29.12 -34.21
CA SER A 414 -10.40 -29.03 -33.42
C SER A 414 -10.48 -27.74 -32.59
N GLY A 415 -9.54 -26.80 -32.75
CA GLY A 415 -9.58 -25.52 -32.03
C GLY A 415 -9.27 -25.67 -30.53
N ASN A 416 -9.83 -24.80 -29.70
CA ASN A 416 -9.56 -24.76 -28.26
C ASN A 416 -10.65 -25.48 -27.46
N LEU A 417 -10.30 -25.98 -26.26
CA LEU A 417 -11.17 -26.76 -25.40
C LEU A 417 -12.41 -25.98 -24.91
N ALA A 418 -12.33 -24.65 -24.82
CA ALA A 418 -13.47 -23.83 -24.40
C ALA A 418 -14.65 -24.00 -25.37
N ASP A 419 -14.38 -24.12 -26.68
CA ASP A 419 -15.42 -24.34 -27.68
C ASP A 419 -16.12 -25.69 -27.50
N HIS A 420 -15.45 -26.71 -26.94
CA HIS A 420 -16.03 -28.05 -26.77
C HIS A 420 -16.78 -28.24 -25.46
N ILE A 421 -16.51 -27.40 -24.45
CA ILE A 421 -17.16 -27.48 -23.13
C ILE A 421 -18.22 -26.40 -22.95
N LEU A 422 -17.97 -25.17 -23.39
CA LEU A 422 -18.78 -23.99 -23.04
C LEU A 422 -19.91 -23.71 -24.03
N ARG A 423 -19.92 -24.36 -25.20
CA ARG A 423 -21.00 -24.24 -26.17
C ARG A 423 -22.15 -25.20 -25.84
N LYS A 424 -23.36 -24.84 -26.26
CA LYS A 424 -24.59 -25.62 -25.98
C LYS A 424 -24.76 -26.82 -26.92
N ASP A 425 -24.21 -26.73 -28.14
CA ASP A 425 -24.35 -27.69 -29.24
C ASP A 425 -23.31 -28.81 -29.20
N THR A 426 -22.24 -28.67 -28.43
CA THR A 426 -21.18 -29.68 -28.30
C THR A 426 -21.11 -30.20 -26.87
N VAL A 427 -20.98 -31.51 -26.73
CA VAL A 427 -20.81 -32.17 -25.43
C VAL A 427 -19.67 -33.18 -25.52
N LEU A 428 -18.56 -32.90 -24.84
CA LEU A 428 -17.53 -33.92 -24.65
C LEU A 428 -18.05 -35.02 -23.73
N THR A 429 -17.89 -36.27 -24.17
CA THR A 429 -18.23 -37.45 -23.37
C THR A 429 -17.35 -37.53 -22.13
N TRP A 430 -17.80 -38.30 -21.13
CA TRP A 430 -17.02 -38.53 -19.91
C TRP A 430 -15.61 -39.04 -20.23
N GLU A 431 -15.51 -40.01 -21.14
CA GLU A 431 -14.26 -40.66 -21.49
C GLU A 431 -13.26 -39.67 -22.09
N LYS A 432 -13.74 -38.77 -22.97
CA LYS A 432 -12.90 -37.72 -23.56
C LYS A 432 -12.47 -36.69 -22.51
N ARG A 433 -13.33 -36.32 -21.55
CA ARG A 433 -12.96 -35.39 -20.46
C ARG A 433 -11.86 -35.97 -19.57
N VAL A 434 -11.99 -37.24 -19.15
CA VAL A 434 -10.97 -37.92 -18.33
C VAL A 434 -9.64 -37.99 -19.08
N LYS A 435 -9.67 -38.38 -20.36
CA LYS A 435 -8.48 -38.40 -21.21
C LYS A 435 -7.82 -37.04 -21.29
N ILE A 436 -8.59 -35.99 -21.58
CA ILE A 436 -8.09 -34.62 -21.71
C ILE A 436 -7.40 -34.15 -20.42
N LEU A 437 -8.02 -34.40 -19.26
CA LEU A 437 -7.42 -34.05 -17.96
C LEU A 437 -6.10 -34.77 -17.75
N ARG A 438 -6.09 -36.09 -17.95
CA ARG A 438 -4.91 -36.93 -17.78
C ARG A 438 -3.77 -36.46 -18.68
N ASP A 439 -4.04 -36.21 -19.95
CA ASP A 439 -3.04 -35.85 -20.94
C ASP A 439 -2.53 -34.41 -20.75
N CYS A 440 -3.38 -33.49 -20.31
CA CYS A 440 -2.93 -32.16 -19.86
C CYS A 440 -2.01 -32.27 -18.64
N ALA A 441 -2.36 -33.09 -17.65
CA ALA A 441 -1.53 -33.34 -16.48
C ALA A 441 -0.19 -33.98 -16.86
N LEU A 442 -0.16 -34.86 -17.87
CA LEU A 442 1.08 -35.43 -18.39
C LEU A 442 1.98 -34.36 -19.01
N GLY A 443 1.41 -33.48 -19.84
CA GLY A 443 2.14 -32.35 -20.41
C GLY A 443 2.66 -31.39 -19.33
N LEU A 444 1.86 -31.11 -18.31
CA LEU A 444 2.26 -30.25 -17.20
C LEU A 444 3.35 -30.90 -16.33
N ARG A 445 3.27 -32.22 -16.10
CA ARG A 445 4.29 -33.00 -15.41
C ARG A 445 5.64 -32.90 -16.13
N TYR A 446 5.63 -33.02 -17.46
CA TYR A 446 6.84 -32.83 -18.27
C TYR A 446 7.45 -31.43 -18.07
N LEU A 447 6.63 -30.38 -18.01
CA LEU A 447 7.11 -29.01 -17.79
C LEU A 447 7.69 -28.80 -16.39
N HIS A 448 7.01 -29.29 -15.36
CA HIS A 448 7.42 -29.11 -13.96
C HIS A 448 8.67 -29.93 -13.60
N ASN A 449 8.85 -31.09 -14.24
CA ASN A 449 10.00 -31.96 -14.07
C ASN A 449 11.04 -31.83 -15.20
N TYR A 450 11.04 -30.69 -15.90
CA TYR A 450 11.97 -30.46 -17.01
C TYR A 450 13.42 -30.45 -16.53
N ILE A 451 14.32 -31.04 -17.32
CA ILE A 451 15.70 -31.36 -16.89
C ILE A 451 16.49 -30.13 -16.46
N ASP A 452 16.26 -28.96 -17.06
CA ASP A 452 16.98 -27.72 -16.76
C ASP A 452 16.30 -26.86 -15.67
N GLY A 453 15.26 -27.39 -15.02
CA GLY A 453 14.47 -26.70 -14.00
C GLY A 453 12.99 -26.54 -14.38
N CYS A 454 12.12 -26.39 -13.38
CA CYS A 454 10.66 -26.33 -13.57
C CYS A 454 10.26 -25.20 -14.51
N ILE A 455 9.55 -25.53 -15.58
CA ILE A 455 8.92 -24.57 -16.48
C ILE A 455 7.49 -24.33 -15.99
N VAL A 456 7.22 -23.14 -15.47
CA VAL A 456 5.87 -22.71 -15.06
C VAL A 456 5.19 -22.04 -16.25
N HIS A 457 4.03 -22.53 -16.66
CA HIS A 457 3.29 -22.06 -17.83
C HIS A 457 2.59 -20.71 -17.59
N ARG A 458 1.97 -20.53 -16.42
CA ARG A 458 1.32 -19.30 -15.91
C ARG A 458 0.02 -18.86 -16.60
N ASP A 459 -0.45 -19.60 -17.60
CA ASP A 459 -1.68 -19.24 -18.32
C ASP A 459 -2.45 -20.49 -18.79
N ILE A 460 -2.58 -21.47 -17.89
CA ILE A 460 -3.38 -22.68 -18.12
C ILE A 460 -4.86 -22.31 -18.02
N LYS A 461 -5.58 -22.46 -19.12
CA LYS A 461 -7.02 -22.18 -19.24
C LYS A 461 -7.61 -22.91 -20.45
N LEU A 462 -8.93 -23.01 -20.53
CA LEU A 462 -9.62 -23.72 -21.61
C LEU A 462 -9.27 -23.21 -23.02
N THR A 463 -9.06 -21.90 -23.18
CA THR A 463 -8.70 -21.29 -24.48
C THR A 463 -7.26 -21.57 -24.92
N ASN A 464 -6.38 -21.94 -23.98
CA ASN A 464 -4.98 -22.28 -24.24
C ASN A 464 -4.74 -23.80 -24.28
N ILE A 465 -5.79 -24.62 -24.15
CA ILE A 465 -5.73 -26.06 -24.38
C ILE A 465 -6.32 -26.32 -25.75
N LEU A 466 -5.48 -26.62 -26.73
CA LEU A 466 -5.91 -26.92 -28.10
C LEU A 466 -6.15 -28.41 -28.28
N LEU A 467 -7.01 -28.76 -29.23
CA LEU A 467 -7.39 -30.14 -29.52
C LEU A 467 -6.98 -30.52 -30.95
N THR A 468 -6.29 -31.66 -31.09
CA THR A 468 -5.99 -32.25 -32.40
C THR A 468 -7.26 -32.74 -33.09
N GLU A 469 -7.13 -33.26 -34.31
CA GLU A 469 -8.23 -33.90 -35.05
C GLU A 469 -8.87 -35.04 -34.25
N ASP A 470 -8.05 -35.82 -33.53
CA ASP A 470 -8.49 -36.93 -32.68
C ASP A 470 -9.02 -36.50 -31.29
N LEU A 471 -9.12 -35.18 -31.05
CA LEU A 471 -9.45 -34.56 -29.76
C LEU A 471 -8.42 -34.85 -28.66
N GLU A 472 -7.14 -34.97 -29.01
CA GLU A 472 -6.05 -35.08 -28.06
C GLU A 472 -5.60 -33.67 -27.62
N PRO A 473 -5.39 -33.42 -26.32
CA PRO A 473 -5.09 -32.08 -25.85
C PRO A 473 -3.61 -31.73 -26.01
N LYS A 474 -3.38 -30.45 -26.33
CA LYS A 474 -2.07 -29.80 -26.37
C LYS A 474 -2.11 -28.46 -25.65
N LEU A 475 -1.27 -28.29 -24.62
CA LEU A 475 -1.07 -26.99 -23.97
C LEU A 475 -0.36 -26.03 -24.93
N SER A 476 -0.85 -24.79 -25.00
CA SER A 476 -0.41 -23.77 -25.94
C SER A 476 -0.21 -22.42 -25.26
N ASP A 477 0.36 -21.46 -25.99
CA ASP A 477 0.64 -20.09 -25.54
C ASP A 477 1.61 -19.97 -24.35
N PHE A 478 2.89 -20.16 -24.65
CA PHE A 478 3.99 -20.06 -23.69
C PHE A 478 4.54 -18.63 -23.55
N GLY A 479 3.83 -17.61 -24.05
CA GLY A 479 4.30 -16.21 -24.02
C GLY A 479 4.53 -15.64 -22.62
N LEU A 480 3.93 -16.26 -21.60
CA LEU A 480 4.09 -15.93 -20.18
C LEU A 480 5.00 -16.90 -19.42
N ALA A 481 5.36 -18.03 -20.03
CA ALA A 481 6.07 -19.11 -19.35
C ALA A 481 7.40 -18.63 -18.74
N LYS A 482 7.79 -19.24 -17.63
CA LYS A 482 9.00 -18.90 -16.89
C LYS A 482 9.66 -20.15 -16.33
N MET A 483 10.95 -20.30 -16.62
CA MET A 483 11.80 -21.34 -16.03
C MET A 483 12.27 -20.90 -14.64
N LEU A 484 12.14 -21.79 -13.66
CA LEU A 484 12.74 -21.68 -12.34
C LEU A 484 14.08 -22.43 -12.37
N GLY A 485 15.11 -21.90 -11.72
CA GLY A 485 16.40 -22.61 -11.62
C GLY A 485 16.26 -23.95 -10.89
N MET A 486 17.16 -24.91 -11.14
CA MET A 486 17.14 -26.24 -10.51
C MET A 486 17.04 -26.21 -8.98
N GLU A 487 17.68 -25.23 -8.33
CA GLU A 487 17.66 -25.06 -6.87
C GLU A 487 16.53 -24.12 -6.38
N GLU A 488 15.79 -23.51 -7.31
CA GLU A 488 14.76 -22.52 -7.00
C GLU A 488 13.36 -23.16 -6.97
N SER A 489 12.80 -23.31 -5.77
CA SER A 489 11.40 -23.72 -5.61
C SER A 489 10.38 -22.59 -5.88
N LYS A 490 10.86 -21.34 -5.98
CA LYS A 490 10.03 -20.14 -6.15
C LYS A 490 10.82 -18.99 -6.76
N VAL A 491 10.11 -18.09 -7.45
CA VAL A 491 10.68 -16.82 -7.94
C VAL A 491 9.72 -15.66 -7.69
N PHE A 492 10.24 -14.48 -7.34
CA PHE A 492 9.46 -13.25 -7.26
C PHE A 492 9.49 -12.51 -8.60
N THR A 493 8.33 -12.09 -9.10
CA THR A 493 8.18 -11.68 -10.49
C THR A 493 6.87 -10.93 -10.70
N ASP A 494 6.79 -10.12 -11.76
CA ASP A 494 5.54 -9.48 -12.17
C ASP A 494 4.39 -10.49 -12.21
N VAL A 495 3.26 -10.10 -11.61
CA VAL A 495 2.02 -10.87 -11.67
C VAL A 495 1.45 -10.76 -13.08
N ARG A 496 1.39 -11.90 -13.76
CA ARG A 496 0.83 -12.08 -15.11
C ARG A 496 0.07 -13.40 -15.17
N GLY A 497 -1.01 -13.43 -15.96
CA GLY A 497 -1.90 -14.57 -16.16
C GLY A 497 -3.34 -14.10 -16.40
N THR A 498 -4.26 -15.03 -16.59
CA THR A 498 -5.69 -14.73 -16.81
C THR A 498 -6.48 -14.70 -15.49
N ILE A 499 -7.15 -13.57 -15.20
CA ILE A 499 -8.00 -13.42 -14.01
C ILE A 499 -9.15 -14.46 -14.05
N GLY A 500 -9.36 -15.15 -12.93
CA GLY A 500 -10.28 -16.29 -12.80
C GLY A 500 -9.55 -17.65 -12.75
N TYR A 501 -8.37 -17.73 -13.38
CA TYR A 501 -7.50 -18.91 -13.37
C TYR A 501 -6.23 -18.72 -12.53
N MET A 502 -5.89 -17.48 -12.21
CA MET A 502 -4.66 -17.15 -11.47
C MET A 502 -4.72 -17.62 -10.01
N ASP A 503 -3.59 -18.19 -9.58
CA ASP A 503 -3.32 -18.53 -8.18
C ASP A 503 -3.46 -17.29 -7.26
N PRO A 504 -4.35 -17.33 -6.24
CA PRO A 504 -4.57 -16.20 -5.34
C PRO A 504 -3.35 -15.87 -4.46
N GLU A 505 -2.52 -16.87 -4.10
CA GLU A 505 -1.28 -16.63 -3.36
C GLU A 505 -0.32 -15.82 -4.24
N TYR A 506 -0.09 -16.27 -5.47
CA TYR A 506 0.75 -15.59 -6.46
C TYR A 506 0.25 -14.18 -6.79
N MET A 507 -1.07 -13.99 -6.95
CA MET A 507 -1.66 -12.65 -7.15
C MET A 507 -1.35 -11.70 -6.00
N SER A 508 -1.33 -12.22 -4.77
CA SER A 508 -1.18 -11.41 -3.56
C SER A 508 0.27 -11.08 -3.23
N ASN A 509 1.21 -12.01 -3.46
CA ASN A 509 2.59 -11.89 -3.00
C ASN A 509 3.65 -11.93 -4.11
N ALA A 510 3.23 -11.99 -5.38
CA ALA A 510 4.10 -12.05 -6.55
C ALA A 510 5.08 -13.24 -6.56
N LYS A 511 4.83 -14.27 -5.74
CA LYS A 511 5.65 -15.48 -5.61
C LYS A 511 5.12 -16.55 -6.56
N LEU A 512 5.83 -16.76 -7.66
CA LEU A 512 5.52 -17.80 -8.63
C LEU A 512 6.17 -19.13 -8.23
N THR A 513 5.40 -20.22 -8.34
CA THR A 513 5.84 -21.60 -8.11
C THR A 513 5.16 -22.54 -9.09
N CYS A 514 5.62 -23.79 -9.22
CA CYS A 514 4.91 -24.81 -10.01
C CYS A 514 3.48 -25.05 -9.47
N ALA A 515 3.24 -24.83 -8.16
CA ALA A 515 1.92 -24.89 -7.54
C ALA A 515 0.94 -23.82 -8.05
N SER A 516 1.42 -22.77 -8.71
CA SER A 516 0.56 -21.77 -9.36
C SER A 516 -0.12 -22.35 -10.61
N ASP A 517 0.58 -23.18 -11.39
CA ASP A 517 -0.01 -23.92 -12.51
C ASP A 517 -0.98 -24.99 -12.03
N ILE A 518 -0.69 -25.65 -10.90
CA ILE A 518 -1.61 -26.63 -10.29
C ILE A 518 -2.96 -26.00 -9.97
N TYR A 519 -2.97 -24.77 -9.45
CA TYR A 519 -4.20 -24.03 -9.21
C TYR A 519 -4.99 -23.80 -10.50
N SER A 520 -4.34 -23.27 -11.53
CA SER A 520 -4.97 -23.01 -12.83
C SER A 520 -5.51 -24.29 -13.48
N PHE A 521 -4.75 -25.40 -13.39
CA PHE A 521 -5.20 -26.72 -13.84
C PHE A 521 -6.41 -27.23 -13.03
N GLY A 522 -6.44 -26.99 -11.72
CA GLY A 522 -7.58 -27.30 -10.87
C GLY A 522 -8.87 -26.60 -11.31
N ILE A 523 -8.78 -25.32 -11.68
CA ILE A 523 -9.93 -24.58 -12.25
C ILE A 523 -10.40 -25.24 -13.54
N VAL A 524 -9.49 -25.59 -14.46
CA VAL A 524 -9.83 -26.32 -15.70
C VAL A 524 -10.52 -27.66 -15.39
N ALA A 525 -10.03 -28.40 -14.40
CA ALA A 525 -10.63 -29.67 -13.99
C ALA A 525 -12.06 -29.49 -13.46
N LEU A 526 -12.29 -28.50 -12.61
CA LEU A 526 -13.62 -28.17 -12.11
C LEU A 526 -14.58 -27.76 -13.24
N GLN A 527 -14.11 -27.02 -14.24
CA GLN A 527 -14.91 -26.67 -15.41
C GLN A 527 -15.24 -27.90 -16.28
N LEU A 528 -14.29 -28.82 -16.45
CA LEU A 528 -14.51 -30.07 -17.18
C LEU A 528 -15.50 -30.99 -16.45
N LEU A 529 -15.51 -31.04 -15.13
CA LEU A 529 -16.48 -31.84 -14.37
C LEU A 529 -17.90 -31.25 -14.41
N SER A 530 -18.01 -29.92 -14.35
CA SER A 530 -19.28 -29.22 -14.17
C SER A 530 -19.90 -28.65 -15.45
N GLY A 531 -19.10 -28.47 -16.50
CA GLY A 531 -19.51 -27.75 -17.70
C GLY A 531 -19.76 -26.24 -17.46
N GLN A 532 -19.43 -25.71 -16.27
CA GLN A 532 -19.70 -24.32 -15.92
C GLN A 532 -18.66 -23.36 -16.50
N LYS A 533 -19.13 -22.17 -16.88
CA LYS A 533 -18.28 -21.07 -17.36
C LYS A 533 -17.63 -20.37 -16.18
N VAL A 534 -16.32 -20.12 -16.29
CA VAL A 534 -15.63 -19.09 -15.54
C VAL A 534 -15.43 -17.95 -16.54
N PHE A 535 -16.04 -16.79 -16.30
CA PHE A 535 -15.80 -15.63 -17.15
C PHE A 535 -14.42 -15.06 -16.83
N GLU A 536 -13.60 -14.83 -17.87
CA GLU A 536 -12.32 -14.11 -17.67
C GLU A 536 -12.63 -12.74 -17.05
N LEU A 537 -11.83 -12.32 -16.07
CA LEU A 537 -12.04 -11.11 -15.23
C LEU A 537 -13.11 -11.24 -14.11
N ASP A 538 -13.78 -12.38 -13.99
CA ASP A 538 -14.79 -12.62 -12.95
C ASP A 538 -14.23 -13.52 -11.83
N LEU A 539 -13.70 -12.89 -10.78
CA LEU A 539 -13.21 -13.59 -9.59
C LEU A 539 -14.35 -14.24 -8.79
N ASP A 540 -15.54 -13.64 -8.80
CA ASP A 540 -16.69 -14.13 -8.05
C ASP A 540 -17.20 -15.45 -8.66
N ALA A 541 -17.21 -15.58 -9.99
CA ALA A 541 -17.55 -16.83 -10.66
C ALA A 541 -16.57 -17.96 -10.33
N SER A 542 -15.27 -17.68 -10.31
CA SER A 542 -14.24 -18.67 -9.93
C SER A 542 -14.35 -19.06 -8.45
N GLU A 543 -14.59 -18.10 -7.56
CA GLU A 543 -14.82 -18.39 -6.13
C GLU A 543 -16.12 -19.19 -5.90
N GLN A 544 -17.19 -18.89 -6.64
CA GLN A 544 -18.43 -19.67 -6.59
C GLN A 544 -18.22 -21.12 -7.04
N LEU A 545 -17.51 -21.34 -8.15
CA LEU A 545 -17.20 -22.67 -8.67
C LEU A 545 -16.40 -23.49 -7.64
N THR A 546 -15.33 -22.90 -7.10
CA THR A 546 -14.45 -23.57 -6.12
C THR A 546 -15.15 -23.84 -4.80
N ARG A 547 -15.97 -22.91 -4.31
CA ARG A 547 -16.80 -23.10 -3.11
C ARG A 547 -17.80 -24.24 -3.29
N LYS A 548 -18.52 -24.26 -4.41
CA LYS A 548 -19.50 -25.30 -4.72
C LYS A 548 -18.82 -26.68 -4.85
N ALA A 549 -17.67 -26.74 -5.51
CA ALA A 549 -16.87 -27.96 -5.62
C ALA A 549 -16.45 -28.50 -4.23
N LYS A 550 -16.01 -27.59 -3.34
CA LYS A 550 -15.62 -27.94 -1.98
C LYS A 550 -16.80 -28.47 -1.16
N ASP A 551 -17.96 -27.82 -1.23
CA ASP A 551 -19.17 -28.28 -0.53
C ASP A 551 -19.55 -29.71 -0.95
N VAL A 552 -19.51 -29.99 -2.25
CA VAL A 552 -19.81 -31.32 -2.80
C VAL A 552 -18.75 -32.34 -2.38
N SER A 553 -17.46 -31.99 -2.47
CA SER A 553 -16.37 -32.88 -2.06
C SER A 553 -16.38 -33.21 -0.56
N MET A 554 -16.94 -32.34 0.29
CA MET A 554 -17.10 -32.57 1.73
C MET A 554 -18.41 -33.29 2.09
N GLY A 555 -19.26 -33.60 1.11
CA GLY A 555 -20.57 -34.24 1.35
C GLY A 555 -21.65 -33.29 1.86
N ASN A 556 -21.40 -31.97 1.88
CA ASN A 556 -22.41 -30.96 2.25
C ASN A 556 -23.47 -30.76 1.15
N ARG A 557 -23.20 -31.26 -0.06
CA ARG A 557 -24.09 -31.23 -1.23
C ARG A 557 -23.94 -32.53 -2.02
N PRO A 558 -24.99 -32.99 -2.73
CA PRO A 558 -24.89 -34.17 -3.58
C PRO A 558 -23.98 -33.91 -4.80
N SER A 559 -23.31 -34.97 -5.29
CA SER A 559 -22.41 -34.89 -6.46
C SER A 559 -23.12 -34.44 -7.74
N THR A 560 -24.42 -34.72 -7.86
CA THR A 560 -25.29 -34.28 -8.96
C THR A 560 -25.45 -32.75 -9.04
N ASP A 561 -25.23 -32.01 -7.94
CA ASP A 561 -25.26 -30.54 -7.98
C ASP A 561 -24.05 -29.97 -8.74
N PHE A 562 -22.94 -30.71 -8.81
CA PHE A 562 -21.72 -30.26 -9.52
C PHE A 562 -21.56 -30.87 -10.90
N GLU A 563 -22.10 -32.07 -11.14
CA GLU A 563 -22.01 -32.78 -12.41
C GLU A 563 -22.57 -31.95 -13.58
N ASP A 564 -21.90 -31.97 -14.72
CA ASP A 564 -22.44 -31.40 -15.96
C ASP A 564 -23.74 -32.13 -16.36
N PRO A 565 -24.91 -31.47 -16.32
CA PRO A 565 -26.19 -32.13 -16.56
C PRO A 565 -26.31 -32.72 -17.98
N ARG A 566 -25.48 -32.28 -18.93
CA ARG A 566 -25.43 -32.78 -20.31
C ARG A 566 -24.80 -34.18 -20.41
N LEU A 567 -24.12 -34.66 -19.37
CA LEU A 567 -23.62 -36.03 -19.31
C LEU A 567 -24.72 -37.04 -19.02
N HIS A 568 -25.88 -36.60 -18.52
CA HIS A 568 -27.04 -37.46 -18.22
C HIS A 568 -26.70 -38.67 -17.33
N GLY A 569 -25.76 -38.52 -16.39
CA GLY A 569 -25.31 -39.63 -15.54
C GLY A 569 -24.41 -40.66 -16.23
N ASN A 570 -24.05 -40.46 -17.50
CA ASN A 570 -23.13 -41.34 -18.25
C ASN A 570 -21.67 -41.09 -17.85
N LEU A 571 -21.35 -41.35 -16.59
CA LEU A 571 -20.01 -41.23 -16.03
C LEU A 571 -19.75 -42.32 -14.99
N ASN A 572 -18.48 -42.58 -14.72
CA ASN A 572 -18.10 -43.42 -13.59
C ASN A 572 -18.12 -42.57 -12.32
N ARG A 573 -19.06 -42.84 -11.40
CA ARG A 573 -19.26 -42.06 -10.17
C ARG A 573 -18.02 -42.03 -9.28
N LYS A 574 -17.34 -43.17 -9.13
CA LYS A 574 -16.13 -43.26 -8.28
C LYS A 574 -14.99 -42.43 -8.87
N ASP A 575 -14.79 -42.51 -10.18
CA ASP A 575 -13.77 -41.70 -10.85
C ASP A 575 -14.13 -40.21 -10.82
N PHE A 576 -15.40 -39.84 -10.99
CA PHE A 576 -15.86 -38.46 -10.85
C PHE A 576 -15.55 -37.90 -9.46
N GLU A 577 -15.85 -38.64 -8.40
CA GLU A 577 -15.57 -38.23 -7.02
C GLU A 577 -14.07 -38.10 -6.76
N ALA A 578 -13.26 -39.05 -7.24
CA ALA A 578 -11.80 -38.99 -7.12
C ALA A 578 -11.21 -37.78 -7.87
N ILE A 579 -11.66 -37.51 -9.11
CA ILE A 579 -11.22 -36.36 -9.90
C ILE A 579 -11.69 -35.04 -9.24
N LEU A 580 -12.89 -35.01 -8.67
CA LEU A 580 -13.38 -33.84 -7.94
C LEU A 580 -12.52 -33.55 -6.70
N GLN A 581 -12.20 -34.58 -5.91
CA GLN A 581 -11.36 -34.45 -4.72
C GLN A 581 -9.98 -33.89 -5.08
N ILE A 582 -9.31 -34.46 -6.10
CA ILE A 582 -7.98 -33.96 -6.50
C ILE A 582 -8.06 -32.54 -7.05
N ALA A 583 -9.12 -32.19 -7.81
CA ALA A 583 -9.33 -30.85 -8.32
C ALA A 583 -9.57 -29.82 -7.19
N VAL A 584 -10.32 -30.18 -6.14
CA VAL A 584 -10.52 -29.35 -4.94
C VAL A 584 -9.21 -29.09 -4.20
N LEU A 585 -8.33 -30.10 -4.10
CA LEU A 585 -7.00 -29.93 -3.52
C LEU A 585 -6.12 -29.02 -4.40
N CYS A 586 -6.21 -29.13 -5.72
CA CYS A 586 -5.48 -28.26 -6.65
C CYS A 586 -5.83 -26.77 -6.47
N VAL A 587 -7.09 -26.45 -6.18
CA VAL A 587 -7.57 -25.06 -6.01
C VAL A 587 -7.47 -24.55 -4.57
N ALA A 588 -6.69 -25.19 -3.70
CA ALA A 588 -6.48 -24.73 -2.34
C ALA A 588 -5.91 -23.29 -2.30
N LYS A 589 -6.38 -22.46 -1.37
CA LYS A 589 -5.95 -21.05 -1.23
C LYS A 589 -4.44 -20.93 -0.95
N SER A 590 -3.87 -21.87 -0.21
CA SER A 590 -2.43 -21.94 0.08
C SER A 590 -1.74 -22.93 -0.85
N SER A 591 -0.61 -22.53 -1.42
CA SER A 591 0.23 -23.40 -2.27
C SER A 591 0.65 -24.69 -1.56
N ARG A 592 0.83 -24.68 -0.24
CA ARG A 592 1.19 -25.88 0.56
C ARG A 592 0.09 -26.93 0.64
N GLY A 593 -1.16 -26.54 0.42
CA GLY A 593 -2.30 -27.47 0.41
C GLY A 593 -2.51 -28.13 -0.95
N ARG A 594 -1.75 -27.73 -1.98
CA ARG A 594 -1.90 -28.24 -3.34
C ARG A 594 -1.00 -29.45 -3.55
N PRO A 595 -1.50 -30.52 -4.19
CA PRO A 595 -0.70 -31.69 -4.49
C PRO A 595 0.37 -31.35 -5.55
N PRO A 596 1.52 -32.05 -5.54
CA PRO A 596 2.47 -31.99 -6.64
C PRO A 596 1.84 -32.61 -7.90
N ILE A 597 2.33 -32.21 -9.07
CA ILE A 597 1.77 -32.64 -10.37
C ILE A 597 1.79 -34.16 -10.54
N ASP A 598 2.78 -34.86 -9.98
CA ASP A 598 2.86 -36.33 -10.07
C ASP A 598 1.65 -37.01 -9.41
N VAL A 599 1.24 -36.53 -8.23
CA VAL A 599 0.05 -37.05 -7.53
C VAL A 599 -1.22 -36.76 -8.34
N VAL A 600 -1.32 -35.56 -8.92
CA VAL A 600 -2.46 -35.19 -9.78
C VAL A 600 -2.52 -36.10 -11.00
N PHE A 601 -1.39 -36.32 -11.67
CA PHE A 601 -1.31 -37.20 -12.82
C PHE A 601 -1.67 -38.65 -12.47
N ASP A 602 -1.15 -39.18 -11.36
CA ASP A 602 -1.40 -40.56 -10.96
C ASP A 602 -2.88 -40.83 -10.66
N GLU A 603 -3.58 -39.90 -10.03
CA GLU A 603 -5.04 -40.01 -9.82
C GLU A 603 -5.81 -39.97 -11.15
N LEU A 604 -5.43 -39.09 -12.07
CA LEU A 604 -6.05 -39.01 -13.39
C LEU A 604 -5.75 -40.23 -14.28
N GLU A 605 -4.55 -40.80 -14.15
CA GLU A 605 -4.15 -42.04 -14.83
C GLU A 605 -4.96 -43.25 -14.33
N LYS A 606 -5.24 -43.33 -13.01
CA LYS A 606 -6.13 -44.37 -12.45
C LYS A 606 -7.53 -44.25 -13.04
N ALA A 607 -8.11 -43.06 -13.02
CA ALA A 607 -9.44 -42.81 -13.60
C ALA A 607 -9.47 -43.14 -15.11
N TRP A 608 -8.40 -42.81 -15.84
CA TRP A 608 -8.29 -43.16 -17.26
C TRP A 608 -8.23 -44.67 -17.50
N LYS A 609 -7.46 -45.42 -16.70
CA LYS A 609 -7.41 -46.89 -16.79
C LYS A 609 -8.78 -47.52 -16.55
N ASN A 610 -9.52 -47.03 -15.55
CA ASN A 610 -10.89 -47.48 -15.27
C ASN A 610 -11.82 -47.19 -16.45
N THR A 611 -11.73 -45.99 -17.02
CA THR A 611 -12.48 -45.57 -18.21
C THR A 611 -12.18 -46.47 -19.41
N VAL A 612 -10.90 -46.80 -19.65
CA VAL A 612 -10.49 -47.70 -20.75
C VAL A 612 -11.02 -49.12 -20.54
N ALA A 613 -11.01 -49.63 -19.30
CA ALA A 613 -11.57 -50.93 -18.98
C ALA A 613 -13.09 -50.97 -19.25
N ASP A 614 -13.84 -49.95 -18.82
CA ASP A 614 -15.28 -49.85 -19.06
C ASP A 614 -15.61 -49.74 -20.57
N MET A 615 -14.85 -48.93 -21.33
CA MET A 615 -14.99 -48.86 -22.78
C MET A 615 -14.77 -50.21 -23.48
N LYS A 616 -13.79 -51.00 -23.02
CA LYS A 616 -13.55 -52.35 -23.56
C LYS A 616 -14.71 -53.29 -23.25
N MET A 617 -15.19 -53.31 -22.01
CA MET A 617 -16.34 -54.13 -21.60
C MET A 617 -17.60 -53.80 -22.42
N ARG A 618 -17.91 -52.51 -22.62
CA ARG A 618 -19.06 -52.09 -23.46
C ARG A 618 -18.92 -52.56 -24.92
N LYS A 619 -17.70 -52.61 -25.45
CA LYS A 619 -17.43 -53.07 -26.82
C LYS A 619 -17.55 -54.59 -26.96
N GLU A 620 -17.23 -55.34 -25.90
CA GLU A 620 -17.33 -56.80 -25.85
C GLU A 620 -18.77 -57.31 -25.67
N ILE A 621 -19.63 -56.54 -24.98
CA ILE A 621 -21.02 -56.94 -24.67
C ILE A 621 -21.98 -56.70 -25.85
N GLY A 622 -21.65 -55.82 -26.82
CA GLY A 622 -22.49 -55.52 -27.98
C GLY A 622 -23.85 -54.86 -27.62
N PRO A 623 -24.59 -54.28 -28.60
CA PRO A 623 -25.86 -53.61 -28.34
C PRO A 623 -26.99 -54.63 -28.18
N SER A 624 -26.98 -55.40 -27.09
CA SER A 624 -28.07 -56.33 -26.75
C SER A 624 -28.10 -56.60 -25.25
N ALA A 625 -28.60 -55.64 -24.48
CA ALA A 625 -29.33 -55.89 -23.24
C ALA A 625 -29.82 -54.57 -22.64
N THR A 626 -31.10 -54.26 -22.84
CA THR A 626 -31.87 -53.35 -22.00
C THR A 626 -31.89 -53.89 -20.57
N PRO A 627 -31.56 -53.11 -19.52
CA PRO A 627 -31.72 -53.59 -18.15
C PRO A 627 -33.20 -53.59 -17.78
N GLN A 628 -33.76 -54.77 -17.50
CA GLN A 628 -35.07 -54.90 -16.87
C GLN A 628 -35.07 -54.23 -15.51
N SER A 629 -36.06 -53.36 -15.29
CA SER A 629 -36.38 -52.76 -14.00
C SER A 629 -36.67 -53.85 -12.97
N ARG A 630 -35.87 -53.92 -11.91
CA ARG A 630 -36.21 -54.72 -10.72
C ARG A 630 -37.09 -53.85 -9.81
N SER A 631 -38.40 -54.03 -9.91
CA SER A 631 -39.36 -53.58 -8.91
C SER A 631 -39.15 -54.40 -7.63
N MET A 632 -38.85 -53.74 -6.51
CA MET A 632 -38.98 -54.34 -5.19
C MET A 632 -40.47 -54.42 -4.85
N GLU A 633 -41.00 -55.64 -4.80
CA GLU A 633 -42.25 -55.94 -4.11
C GLU A 633 -42.08 -55.69 -2.61
N VAL A 634 -42.97 -54.87 -2.06
CA VAL A 634 -43.19 -54.71 -0.63
C VAL A 634 -44.09 -55.87 -0.19
N THR A 635 -43.55 -56.82 0.57
CA THR A 635 -44.36 -57.76 1.36
C THR A 635 -44.48 -57.25 2.78
N SER A 636 -45.74 -57.06 3.16
CA SER A 636 -46.30 -56.81 4.48
C SER A 636 -45.81 -57.79 5.56
N LEU A 637 -45.49 -57.25 6.74
CA LEU A 637 -46.14 -57.55 8.02
C LEU A 637 -45.70 -56.55 9.09
#